data_AF-A0A820YXY2-F1
#
_entry.id   AF-A0A820YXY2-F1
#
_cell.length_a   1.000
_cell.length_b   1.000
_cell.length_c   1.000
_cell.angle_alpha   90.00
_cell.angle_beta   90.00
_cell.angle_gamma   90.00
#
_symmetry.space_group_name_H-M   'P 1'
#
loop_
_entity.id
_entity.type
_entity.pdbx_description
1 polymer ?
#
loop_
_entity_poly.entity_id
_entity_poly.type
_entity_poly.pdbx_seq_one_letter_code
_entity_poly.pdbx_strand_id
1 'polypeptide(L)'
;MIFTAVLSFFSYLLPTALSPKFISNLRLKYGESILVSIRHCEKLSEKLQKAKCDIEFLRCCLIYNLKPNFLNIRLWKPGLRTSEKYKSFQRNCLIREFESRQKQSRQLEKQVSSILIELEKRLSSLDYINVKKFCYNSASKIHREVMKNHKKKLETLHGGQLGQNYEEMKHKLIHNISSYTLSEVEERLLCRGWDFCIENKIKNFLDFETDLEINAMKLQPHCHDSVFRLVCSQIQNASQQLMRTSKHKKINNLSDEELAALKSLKSNKNIVICKADKGNSIVILDREVYIKKAEDILKGKQFEQLKYDKFYLEREEELNKYILSLYNNNVIDSKLRHQLKSTCSSISVFYGLPKAHKTGYPLRPIISTRGSYQYQLSKYLAKAIREARPQASSYIKDSFEFVKKIKEIVLERNKTYIKCSFDVESLYTNVPVNEAIEITLDYMYKPRKLIDVPLNRDQMKILLNLSVTNSPFRFHNKIYKQIDGVAMGNPLAPIIADLWMQKMEEKLNKFRTNRPIVWLRYVDDIFCLFTISETKIKDFHSRINKWHDNLNFTLELESNNSISFLDVCVTQDEEDKLTTSLYRKPTHTGLYMLWDSNQNRRYKLGLIKTLVIRIHRICSKQSIIRNELNLLRKTLTDNGYPPHIIRR
;
A
#
# COMPACT_ATOMS: atom_id res chain seq x y z
N MET A 1 -22.40 17.19 14.14
CA MET A 1 -22.02 16.13 15.12
C MET A 1 -23.07 15.88 16.19
N ILE A 2 -23.89 16.86 16.62
CA ILE A 2 -24.99 16.59 17.57
C ILE A 2 -26.23 15.98 16.88
N PHE A 3 -26.42 16.24 15.58
CA PHE A 3 -27.62 15.82 14.86
C PHE A 3 -27.63 14.35 14.38
N THR A 4 -26.46 13.75 14.15
CA THR A 4 -26.35 12.41 13.56
C THR A 4 -26.14 11.30 14.59
N ALA A 5 -25.48 11.60 15.72
CA ALA A 5 -25.15 10.59 16.73
C ALA A 5 -26.34 10.22 17.65
N VAL A 6 -27.35 11.10 17.78
CA VAL A 6 -28.51 10.85 18.67
C VAL A 6 -29.63 10.11 17.93
N LEU A 7 -29.70 10.19 16.60
CA LEU A 7 -30.79 9.58 15.82
C LEU A 7 -30.58 8.10 15.47
N SER A 8 -29.34 7.59 15.50
CA SER A 8 -29.08 6.15 15.22
C SER A 8 -29.52 5.23 16.36
N PHE A 9 -29.68 5.75 17.58
CA PHE A 9 -30.10 4.96 18.74
C PHE A 9 -31.62 4.76 18.82
N PHE A 10 -32.42 5.66 18.23
CA PHE A 10 -33.88 5.63 18.32
C PHE A 10 -34.60 5.12 17.06
N SER A 11 -33.87 4.73 16.01
CA SER A 11 -34.47 4.14 14.79
C SER A 11 -35.06 2.74 15.00
N TYR A 12 -34.80 2.11 16.15
CA TYR A 12 -35.25 0.74 16.46
C TYR A 12 -36.58 0.65 17.24
N LEU A 13 -37.17 1.78 17.66
CA LEU A 13 -38.44 1.79 18.38
C LEU A 13 -39.49 2.59 17.60
N LEU A 14 -40.45 1.85 17.01
CA LEU A 14 -41.72 2.27 16.40
C LEU A 14 -41.71 2.61 14.88
N PRO A 15 -42.29 1.72 14.05
CA PRO A 15 -42.62 2.00 12.66
C PRO A 15 -44.00 2.65 12.58
N THR A 16 -44.07 3.93 12.24
CA THR A 16 -45.30 4.51 11.67
C THR A 16 -44.97 5.52 10.59
N ALA A 17 -45.57 5.32 9.42
CA ALA A 17 -45.65 6.31 8.37
C ALA A 17 -46.38 7.55 8.91
N LEU A 18 -45.74 8.71 8.85
CA LEU A 18 -46.36 9.98 9.19
C LEU A 18 -47.42 10.30 8.13
N SER A 19 -48.69 10.04 8.46
CA SER A 19 -49.84 10.28 7.58
C SER A 19 -50.11 11.79 7.40
N PRO A 20 -50.89 12.20 6.38
CA PRO A 20 -51.34 13.59 6.20
C PRO A 20 -52.00 14.21 7.44
N LYS A 21 -52.51 13.37 8.35
CA LYS A 21 -53.07 13.77 9.64
C LYS A 21 -52.03 14.36 10.61
N PHE A 22 -50.74 14.09 10.44
CA PHE A 22 -49.69 14.60 11.33
C PHE A 22 -49.59 16.12 11.30
N ILE A 23 -49.61 16.71 10.10
CA ILE A 23 -49.47 18.16 9.93
C ILE A 23 -50.75 18.89 10.34
N SER A 24 -51.93 18.32 10.07
CA SER A 24 -53.19 18.86 10.55
C SER A 24 -53.30 18.81 12.08
N ASN A 25 -52.79 17.75 12.72
CA ASN A 25 -52.79 17.63 14.18
C ASN A 25 -51.84 18.63 14.86
N LEU A 26 -50.67 18.87 14.27
CA LEU A 26 -49.75 19.90 14.76
C LEU A 26 -50.33 21.31 14.64
N ARG A 27 -51.09 21.57 13.56
CA ARG A 27 -51.81 22.83 13.35
C ARG A 27 -52.85 23.09 14.45
N LEU A 28 -53.65 22.07 14.78
CA LEU A 28 -54.67 22.16 15.81
C LEU A 28 -54.07 22.34 17.22
N LYS A 29 -52.92 21.71 17.49
CA LYS A 29 -52.30 21.68 18.82
C LYS A 29 -51.45 22.93 19.14
N TYR A 30 -50.81 23.51 18.13
CA TYR A 30 -49.79 24.55 18.33
C TYR A 30 -50.06 25.85 17.54
N GLY A 31 -51.12 25.88 16.73
CA GLY A 31 -51.50 27.04 15.93
C GLY A 31 -50.68 27.22 14.65
N GLU A 32 -51.09 28.22 13.85
CA GLU A 32 -50.56 28.47 12.50
C GLU A 32 -49.08 28.92 12.51
N SER A 33 -48.66 29.70 13.51
CA SER A 33 -47.30 30.26 13.59
C SER A 33 -46.23 29.17 13.75
N ILE A 34 -46.52 28.13 14.53
CA ILE A 34 -45.63 26.99 14.73
C ILE A 34 -45.61 26.11 13.48
N LEU A 35 -46.76 25.92 12.82
CA LEU A 35 -46.81 25.21 11.55
C LEU A 35 -45.97 25.89 10.46
N VAL A 36 -46.05 27.22 10.34
CA VAL A 36 -45.22 28.00 9.41
C VAL A 36 -43.73 27.79 9.70
N SER A 37 -43.35 27.79 10.98
CA SER A 37 -41.97 27.56 11.41
C SER A 37 -41.48 26.14 11.06
N ILE A 38 -42.33 25.13 11.24
CA ILE A 38 -42.05 23.73 10.86
C ILE A 38 -41.89 23.59 9.35
N ARG A 39 -42.80 24.16 8.55
CA ARG A 39 -42.72 24.16 7.08
C ARG A 39 -41.52 24.95 6.55
N HIS A 40 -41.15 26.03 7.24
CA HIS A 40 -39.95 26.78 6.93
C HIS A 40 -38.69 25.96 7.22
N CYS A 41 -38.65 25.26 8.36
CA CYS A 41 -37.59 24.32 8.71
C CYS A 41 -37.45 23.16 7.71
N GLU A 42 -38.57 22.58 7.25
CA GLU A 42 -38.61 21.57 6.19
C GLU A 42 -37.96 22.08 4.90
N LYS A 43 -38.42 23.21 4.37
CA LYS A 43 -37.87 23.82 3.14
C LYS A 43 -36.40 24.18 3.28
N LEU A 44 -35.97 24.68 4.45
CA LEU A 44 -34.56 24.98 4.70
C LEU A 44 -33.71 23.71 4.79
N SER A 45 -34.24 22.63 5.39
CA SER A 45 -33.57 21.32 5.46
C SER A 45 -33.39 20.72 4.07
N GLU A 46 -34.38 20.83 3.19
CA GLU A 46 -34.29 20.43 1.78
C GLU A 46 -33.22 21.24 1.02
N LYS A 47 -33.24 22.58 1.16
CA LYS A 47 -32.24 23.48 0.56
C LYS A 47 -30.83 23.16 1.05
N LEU A 48 -30.67 22.91 2.35
CA LEU A 48 -29.42 22.51 2.96
C LEU A 48 -28.92 21.20 2.36
N GLN A 49 -29.78 20.20 2.26
CA GLN A 49 -29.41 18.89 1.73
C GLN A 49 -29.03 18.98 0.26
N LYS A 50 -29.77 19.76 -0.55
CA LYS A 50 -29.38 20.05 -1.94
C LYS A 50 -28.02 20.72 -2.02
N ALA A 51 -27.76 21.74 -1.19
CA ALA A 51 -26.45 22.41 -1.16
C ALA A 51 -25.31 21.45 -0.81
N LYS A 52 -25.53 20.49 0.11
CA LYS A 52 -24.56 19.42 0.39
C LYS A 52 -24.29 18.52 -0.83
N CYS A 53 -25.34 18.13 -1.57
CA CYS A 53 -25.19 17.38 -2.81
C CYS A 53 -24.48 18.18 -3.91
N ASP A 54 -24.73 19.49 -4.02
CA ASP A 54 -24.06 20.39 -4.97
C ASP A 54 -22.57 20.51 -4.64
N ILE A 55 -22.21 20.66 -3.35
CA ILE A 55 -20.82 20.67 -2.88
C ILE A 55 -20.11 19.38 -3.29
N GLU A 56 -20.75 18.22 -3.13
CA GLU A 56 -20.16 16.93 -3.52
C GLU A 56 -19.97 16.83 -5.04
N PHE A 57 -20.96 17.27 -5.82
CA PHE A 57 -20.85 17.31 -7.28
C PHE A 57 -19.65 18.18 -7.73
N LEU A 58 -19.53 19.38 -7.18
CA LEU A 58 -18.43 20.31 -7.50
C LEU A 58 -17.07 19.77 -7.03
N ARG A 59 -17.04 19.10 -5.87
CA ARG A 59 -15.86 18.38 -5.36
C ARG A 59 -15.39 17.31 -6.34
N CYS A 60 -16.30 16.46 -6.81
CA CYS A 60 -16.01 15.46 -7.83
C CYS A 60 -15.48 16.11 -9.12
N CYS A 61 -16.10 17.20 -9.60
CA CYS A 61 -15.58 17.91 -10.77
C CYS A 61 -14.16 18.44 -10.57
N LEU A 62 -13.82 18.93 -9.38
CA LEU A 62 -12.48 19.41 -9.06
C LEU A 62 -11.44 18.27 -8.98
N ILE A 63 -11.81 17.13 -8.41
CA ILE A 63 -10.94 15.93 -8.29
C ILE A 63 -10.66 15.33 -9.67
N TYR A 64 -11.71 15.09 -10.46
CA TYR A 64 -11.59 14.44 -11.78
C TYR A 64 -11.27 15.44 -12.91
N ASN A 65 -11.10 16.72 -12.58
CA ASN A 65 -10.87 17.80 -13.53
C ASN A 65 -11.97 17.87 -14.62
N LEU A 66 -13.21 17.62 -14.22
CA LEU A 66 -14.40 17.69 -15.07
C LEU A 66 -14.91 19.12 -15.15
N LYS A 67 -15.54 19.46 -16.27
CA LYS A 67 -16.02 20.80 -16.57
C LYS A 67 -17.54 20.79 -16.73
N PRO A 68 -18.29 21.17 -15.69
CA PRO A 68 -19.73 21.34 -15.81
C PRO A 68 -20.12 22.30 -16.95
N ASN A 69 -21.26 22.03 -17.58
CA ASN A 69 -21.73 22.80 -18.74
C ASN A 69 -21.94 24.29 -18.43
N PHE A 70 -22.28 24.65 -17.19
CA PHE A 70 -22.46 26.06 -16.79
C PHE A 70 -21.15 26.88 -16.83
N LEU A 71 -19.98 26.23 -16.89
CA LEU A 71 -18.69 26.90 -17.05
C LEU A 71 -18.29 27.10 -18.52
N ASN A 72 -19.10 26.60 -19.46
CA ASN A 72 -18.82 26.74 -20.88
C ASN A 72 -19.36 28.09 -21.37
N ILE A 73 -18.48 29.08 -21.43
CA ILE A 73 -18.80 30.39 -22.00
C ILE A 73 -18.64 30.33 -23.52
N ARG A 74 -19.53 31.00 -24.25
CA ARG A 74 -19.40 31.18 -25.69
C ARG A 74 -18.19 32.07 -25.96
N LEU A 75 -17.18 31.53 -26.63
CA LEU A 75 -16.00 32.28 -27.06
C LEU A 75 -16.18 32.66 -28.53
N TRP A 76 -15.65 33.83 -28.91
CA TRP A 76 -15.68 34.32 -30.28
C TRP A 76 -14.88 33.43 -31.26
N LYS A 77 -13.86 32.71 -30.76
CA LYS A 77 -13.07 31.73 -31.53
C LYS A 77 -13.07 30.35 -30.84
N PRO A 78 -13.50 29.26 -31.52
CA PRO A 78 -13.55 27.92 -30.93
C PRO A 78 -12.20 27.38 -30.44
N GLY A 79 -11.11 27.70 -31.14
CA GLY A 79 -9.74 27.28 -30.78
C GLY A 79 -9.27 27.80 -29.42
N LEU A 80 -9.87 28.87 -28.89
CA LEU A 80 -9.52 29.37 -27.55
C LEU A 80 -9.97 28.42 -26.43
N ARG A 81 -10.90 27.48 -26.71
CA ARG A 81 -11.36 26.48 -25.72
C ARG A 81 -10.27 25.49 -25.30
N THR A 82 -9.28 25.26 -26.16
CA THR A 82 -8.16 24.35 -25.86
C THR A 82 -7.01 25.06 -25.14
N SER A 83 -7.01 26.40 -25.13
CA SER A 83 -5.99 27.21 -24.47
C SER A 83 -5.91 26.93 -22.97
N GLU A 84 -4.69 27.03 -22.44
CA GLU A 84 -4.43 26.84 -21.01
C GLU A 84 -5.06 27.95 -20.16
N LYS A 85 -5.07 29.20 -20.66
CA LYS A 85 -5.74 30.33 -20.01
C LYS A 85 -7.24 30.07 -19.82
N TYR A 86 -7.94 29.58 -20.84
CA TYR A 86 -9.36 29.26 -20.72
C TYR A 86 -9.62 28.08 -19.77
N LYS A 87 -8.79 27.03 -19.82
CA LYS A 87 -8.86 25.91 -18.88
C LYS A 87 -8.66 26.36 -17.43
N SER A 88 -7.68 27.24 -17.19
CA SER A 88 -7.39 27.83 -15.88
C SER A 88 -8.55 28.70 -15.39
N PHE A 89 -9.11 29.55 -16.26
CA PHE A 89 -10.29 30.35 -15.96
C PHE A 89 -11.48 29.49 -15.51
N GLN A 90 -11.83 28.45 -16.28
CA GLN A 90 -12.93 27.54 -15.92
C GLN A 90 -12.70 26.88 -14.56
N ARG A 91 -11.46 26.45 -14.28
CA ARG A 91 -11.09 25.86 -12.99
C ARG A 91 -11.26 26.85 -11.84
N ASN A 92 -10.83 28.10 -12.01
CA ASN A 92 -11.00 29.14 -10.99
C ASN A 92 -12.47 29.45 -10.72
N CYS A 93 -13.32 29.50 -11.75
CA CYS A 93 -14.76 29.65 -11.59
C CYS A 93 -15.36 28.47 -10.82
N LEU A 94 -14.93 27.24 -11.10
CA LEU A 94 -15.37 26.05 -10.38
C LEU A 94 -14.99 26.10 -8.88
N ILE A 95 -13.77 26.53 -8.57
CA ILE A 95 -13.31 26.70 -7.18
C ILE A 95 -14.16 27.76 -6.46
N ARG A 96 -14.42 28.91 -7.09
CA ARG A 96 -15.25 29.97 -6.49
C ARG A 96 -16.69 29.52 -6.26
N GLU A 97 -17.28 28.78 -7.20
CA GLU A 97 -18.62 28.22 -7.01
C GLU A 97 -18.64 27.22 -5.85
N PHE A 98 -17.63 26.36 -5.74
CA PHE A 98 -17.48 25.43 -4.62
C PHE A 98 -17.39 26.16 -3.27
N GLU A 99 -16.55 27.19 -3.17
CA GLU A 99 -16.42 28.03 -1.96
C GLU A 99 -17.73 28.75 -1.61
N SER A 100 -18.43 29.29 -2.62
CA SER A 100 -19.73 29.95 -2.48
C SER A 100 -20.78 28.99 -1.91
N ARG A 101 -20.87 27.77 -2.45
CA ARG A 101 -21.80 26.75 -1.96
C ARG A 101 -21.49 26.27 -0.56
N GLN A 102 -20.20 26.15 -0.19
CA GLN A 102 -19.80 25.85 1.18
C GLN A 102 -20.26 26.95 2.15
N LYS A 103 -20.10 28.22 1.80
CA LYS A 103 -20.57 29.34 2.62
C LYS A 103 -22.10 29.32 2.76
N GLN A 104 -22.82 29.09 1.67
CA GLN A 104 -24.28 28.96 1.67
C GLN A 104 -24.75 27.80 2.57
N SER A 105 -24.13 26.63 2.46
CA SER A 105 -24.46 25.47 3.30
C SER A 105 -24.29 25.78 4.78
N ARG A 106 -23.18 26.41 5.19
CA ARG A 106 -22.96 26.81 6.60
C ARG A 106 -23.99 27.81 7.11
N GLN A 107 -24.46 28.74 6.27
CA GLN A 107 -25.52 29.68 6.63
C GLN A 107 -26.85 28.96 6.83
N LEU A 108 -27.20 28.03 5.92
CA LEU A 108 -28.40 27.21 6.03
C LEU A 108 -28.35 26.30 7.27
N GLU A 109 -27.21 25.70 7.60
CA GLU A 109 -27.05 24.90 8.83
C GLU A 109 -27.34 25.72 10.10
N LYS A 110 -26.86 26.97 10.14
CA LYS A 110 -27.13 27.88 11.27
C LYS A 110 -28.61 28.22 11.37
N GLN A 111 -29.26 28.54 10.25
CA GLN A 111 -30.70 28.85 10.20
C GLN A 111 -31.58 27.65 10.61
N VAL A 112 -31.26 26.46 10.11
CA VAL A 112 -31.98 25.23 10.50
C VAL A 112 -31.79 24.97 12.00
N SER A 113 -30.57 25.10 12.51
CA SER A 113 -30.28 24.89 13.92
C SER A 113 -31.00 25.89 14.82
N SER A 114 -31.07 27.17 14.44
CA SER A 114 -31.77 28.18 15.25
C SER A 114 -33.27 27.92 15.33
N ILE A 115 -33.90 27.55 14.22
CA ILE A 115 -35.34 27.24 14.19
C ILE A 115 -35.64 25.97 15.00
N LEU A 116 -34.78 24.95 14.92
CA LEU A 116 -34.95 23.73 15.70
C LEU A 116 -34.80 23.94 17.21
N ILE A 117 -33.94 24.86 17.64
CA ILE A 117 -33.83 25.26 19.06
C ILE A 117 -35.10 26.01 19.50
N GLU A 118 -35.66 26.87 18.64
CA GLU A 118 -36.92 27.56 18.94
C GLU A 118 -38.11 26.59 19.02
N LEU A 119 -38.16 25.61 18.12
CA LEU A 119 -39.19 24.58 18.11
C LEU A 119 -39.08 23.63 19.31
N GLU A 120 -37.86 23.31 19.77
CA GLU A 120 -37.63 22.50 20.98
C GLU A 120 -38.24 23.13 22.23
N LYS A 121 -38.21 24.47 22.33
CA LYS A 121 -38.80 25.20 23.45
C LYS A 121 -40.33 25.25 23.43
N ARG A 122 -40.95 25.00 22.27
CA ARG A 122 -42.40 25.20 22.05
C ARG A 122 -43.18 23.91 21.84
N LEU A 123 -42.50 22.81 21.52
CA LEU A 123 -43.11 21.51 21.24
C LEU A 123 -42.90 20.55 22.40
N SER A 124 -43.83 19.61 22.58
CA SER A 124 -43.57 18.45 23.42
C SER A 124 -42.40 17.62 22.89
N SER A 125 -41.69 16.90 23.75
CA SER A 125 -40.53 16.08 23.34
C SER A 125 -40.88 15.08 22.23
N LEU A 126 -42.07 14.49 22.27
CA LEU A 126 -42.55 13.55 21.26
C LEU A 126 -42.83 14.24 19.92
N ASP A 127 -43.51 15.38 19.94
CA ASP A 127 -43.83 16.14 18.72
C ASP A 127 -42.57 16.72 18.08
N TYR A 128 -41.61 17.16 18.90
CA TYR A 128 -40.31 17.63 18.44
C TYR A 128 -39.51 16.53 17.72
N ILE A 129 -39.49 15.31 18.26
CA ILE A 129 -38.87 14.14 17.61
C ILE A 129 -39.57 13.85 16.27
N ASN A 130 -40.90 13.88 16.25
CA ASN A 130 -41.66 13.64 15.02
C ASN A 130 -41.43 14.72 13.96
N VAL A 131 -41.30 15.99 14.35
CA VAL A 131 -40.94 17.10 13.44
C VAL A 131 -39.53 16.90 12.88
N LYS A 132 -38.54 16.53 13.72
CA LYS A 132 -37.19 16.19 13.25
C LYS A 132 -37.22 15.05 12.23
N LYS A 133 -37.97 13.98 12.51
CA LYS A 133 -38.15 12.83 11.61
C LYS A 133 -38.80 13.24 10.29
N PHE A 134 -39.80 14.12 10.34
CA PHE A 134 -40.46 14.68 9.17
C PHE A 134 -39.48 15.48 8.28
N CYS A 135 -38.75 16.44 8.85
CA CYS A 135 -37.75 17.23 8.11
C CYS A 135 -36.63 16.33 7.55
N TYR A 136 -36.18 15.33 8.31
CA TYR A 136 -35.20 14.36 7.86
C TYR A 136 -35.71 13.56 6.66
N ASN A 137 -36.93 13.02 6.73
CA ASN A 137 -37.52 12.24 5.63
C ASN A 137 -37.63 13.06 4.34
N SER A 138 -38.05 14.34 4.44
CA SER A 138 -38.11 15.21 3.26
C SER A 138 -36.72 15.51 2.69
N ALA A 139 -35.76 15.85 3.54
CA ALA A 139 -34.37 16.04 3.15
C ALA A 139 -33.77 14.78 2.49
N SER A 140 -34.01 13.59 3.04
CA SER A 140 -33.56 12.31 2.48
C SER A 140 -34.20 11.99 1.13
N LYS A 141 -35.42 12.46 0.85
CA LYS A 141 -36.04 12.34 -0.48
C LYS A 141 -35.31 13.22 -1.50
N ILE A 142 -35.08 14.50 -1.17
CA ILE A 142 -34.32 15.43 -2.01
C ILE A 142 -32.90 14.94 -2.26
N HIS A 143 -32.24 14.42 -1.23
CA HIS A 143 -30.90 13.85 -1.36
C HIS A 143 -30.84 12.78 -2.45
N ARG A 144 -31.74 11.78 -2.39
CA ARG A 144 -31.78 10.67 -3.34
C ARG A 144 -32.00 11.14 -4.78
N GLU A 145 -32.93 12.08 -4.97
CA GLU A 145 -33.24 12.62 -6.30
C GLU A 145 -32.07 13.43 -6.88
N VAL A 146 -31.52 14.37 -6.11
CA VAL A 146 -30.41 15.22 -6.53
C VAL A 146 -29.15 14.39 -6.80
N MET A 147 -28.82 13.45 -5.92
CA MET A 147 -27.65 12.57 -6.11
C MET A 147 -27.77 11.69 -7.34
N LYS A 148 -28.97 11.13 -7.63
CA LYS A 148 -29.21 10.36 -8.86
C LYS A 148 -28.95 11.22 -10.11
N ASN A 149 -29.40 12.47 -10.11
CA ASN A 149 -29.17 13.39 -11.22
C ASN A 149 -27.71 13.82 -11.33
N HIS A 150 -27.03 14.09 -10.21
CA HIS A 150 -25.61 14.44 -10.17
C HIS A 150 -24.72 13.30 -10.66
N LYS A 151 -25.01 12.06 -10.24
CA LYS A 151 -24.32 10.87 -10.72
C LYS A 151 -24.37 10.76 -12.24
N LYS A 152 -25.57 10.85 -12.84
CA LYS A 152 -25.72 10.82 -14.31
C LYS A 152 -24.94 11.93 -15.02
N LYS A 153 -24.99 13.16 -14.48
CA LYS A 153 -24.23 14.30 -15.01
C LYS A 153 -22.73 14.05 -14.94
N LEU A 154 -22.23 13.55 -13.82
CA LEU A 154 -20.81 13.25 -13.64
C LEU A 154 -20.33 12.14 -14.58
N GLU A 155 -21.11 11.07 -14.73
CA GLU A 155 -20.79 9.97 -15.65
C GLU A 155 -20.76 10.43 -17.11
N THR A 156 -21.68 11.32 -17.49
CA THR A 156 -21.71 11.93 -18.82
C THR A 156 -20.47 12.81 -19.06
N LEU A 157 -20.10 13.64 -18.07
CA LEU A 157 -18.91 14.49 -18.15
C LEU A 157 -17.60 13.69 -18.14
N HIS A 158 -17.57 12.57 -17.41
CA HIS A 158 -16.42 11.68 -17.31
C HIS A 158 -16.26 10.79 -18.55
N GLY A 159 -17.36 10.49 -19.24
CA GLY A 159 -17.41 9.55 -20.36
C GLY A 159 -17.46 8.08 -19.93
N GLY A 160 -17.96 7.81 -18.71
CA GLY A 160 -18.02 6.47 -18.11
C GLY A 160 -18.26 6.53 -16.60
N GLN A 161 -18.22 5.38 -15.93
CA GLN A 161 -18.38 5.28 -14.47
C GLN A 161 -17.35 6.15 -13.73
N LEU A 162 -17.80 6.88 -12.71
CA LEU A 162 -16.95 7.71 -11.85
C LEU A 162 -16.58 6.93 -10.59
N GLY A 163 -15.33 7.08 -10.12
CA GLY A 163 -14.89 6.45 -8.88
C GLY A 163 -14.41 5.02 -9.07
N GLN A 164 -13.95 4.45 -7.97
CA GLN A 164 -13.61 3.05 -7.89
C GLN A 164 -14.87 2.19 -8.05
N ASN A 165 -14.74 1.04 -8.70
CA ASN A 165 -15.79 0.03 -8.75
C ASN A 165 -15.84 -0.75 -7.42
N TYR A 166 -16.42 -0.10 -6.40
CA TYR A 166 -16.49 -0.60 -5.03
C TYR A 166 -17.11 -2.01 -4.93
N GLU A 167 -18.23 -2.25 -5.61
CA GLU A 167 -18.97 -3.51 -5.52
C GLU A 167 -18.16 -4.71 -6.01
N GLU A 168 -17.41 -4.56 -7.11
CA GLU A 168 -16.56 -5.64 -7.63
C GLU A 168 -15.30 -5.85 -6.77
N MET A 169 -14.80 -4.78 -6.13
CA MET A 169 -13.51 -4.81 -5.43
C MET A 169 -13.61 -5.18 -3.94
N LYS A 170 -14.74 -4.87 -3.26
CA LYS A 170 -14.87 -5.03 -1.80
C LYS A 170 -14.54 -6.43 -1.30
N HIS A 171 -15.05 -7.46 -1.98
CA HIS A 171 -14.86 -8.86 -1.62
C HIS A 171 -13.42 -9.35 -1.80
N LYS A 172 -12.64 -8.71 -2.68
CA LYS A 172 -11.23 -9.02 -2.90
C LYS A 172 -10.33 -8.25 -1.92
N LEU A 173 -10.76 -7.07 -1.51
CA LEU A 173 -9.93 -6.13 -0.74
C LEU A 173 -10.09 -6.23 0.76
N ILE A 174 -11.26 -6.60 1.27
CA ILE A 174 -11.54 -6.61 2.70
C ILE A 174 -11.73 -8.05 3.16
N HIS A 175 -10.84 -8.50 4.03
CA HIS A 175 -10.95 -9.75 4.77
C HIS A 175 -11.30 -9.42 6.22
N ASN A 176 -12.59 -9.30 6.51
CA ASN A 176 -13.04 -9.14 7.89
C ASN A 176 -13.23 -10.51 8.54
N ILE A 177 -12.31 -10.88 9.43
CA ILE A 177 -12.37 -12.12 10.23
C ILE A 177 -12.51 -11.82 11.73
N SER A 178 -12.88 -10.59 12.06
CA SER A 178 -13.12 -10.15 13.43
C SER A 178 -14.60 -10.28 13.80
N SER A 179 -14.89 -10.18 15.09
CA SER A 179 -16.25 -10.04 15.61
C SER A 179 -16.93 -8.72 15.24
N TYR A 180 -16.18 -7.71 14.77
CA TYR A 180 -16.70 -6.38 14.46
C TYR A 180 -17.38 -6.33 13.10
N THR A 181 -18.64 -5.87 13.06
CA THR A 181 -19.37 -5.65 11.81
C THR A 181 -19.07 -4.25 11.26
N LEU A 182 -18.54 -4.20 10.03
CA LEU A 182 -18.30 -2.93 9.34
C LEU A 182 -19.61 -2.35 8.80
N SER A 183 -19.74 -1.03 8.90
CA SER A 183 -20.73 -0.27 8.14
C SER A 183 -20.32 -0.11 6.67
N GLU A 184 -21.28 0.12 5.79
CA GLU A 184 -21.02 0.34 4.35
C GLU A 184 -20.01 1.50 4.13
N VAL A 185 -20.07 2.54 4.96
CA VAL A 185 -19.13 3.68 4.88
C VAL A 185 -17.71 3.26 5.26
N GLU A 186 -17.55 2.44 6.30
CA GLU A 186 -16.24 1.90 6.70
C GLU A 186 -15.69 0.96 5.63
N GLU A 187 -16.52 0.10 5.03
CA GLU A 187 -16.10 -0.78 3.94
C GLU A 187 -15.64 0.02 2.72
N ARG A 188 -16.41 1.04 2.29
CA ARG A 188 -16.01 1.93 1.18
C ARG A 188 -14.71 2.65 1.47
N LEU A 189 -14.53 3.16 2.69
CA LEU A 189 -13.30 3.81 3.12
C LEU A 189 -12.11 2.84 3.04
N LEU A 190 -12.25 1.63 3.57
CA LEU A 190 -11.19 0.63 3.57
C LEU A 190 -10.87 0.14 2.15
N CYS A 191 -11.85 0.04 1.25
CA CYS A 191 -11.63 -0.33 -0.16
C CYS A 191 -10.72 0.62 -0.93
N ARG A 192 -10.49 1.84 -0.43
CA ARG A 192 -9.51 2.77 -1.01
C ARG A 192 -8.07 2.27 -0.86
N GLY A 193 -7.82 1.39 0.11
CA GLY A 193 -6.55 0.73 0.37
C GLY A 193 -5.50 1.60 1.09
N TRP A 194 -4.37 0.97 1.40
CA TRP A 194 -3.29 1.55 2.20
C TRP A 194 -2.56 2.72 1.52
N ASP A 195 -2.50 2.72 0.19
CA ASP A 195 -1.75 3.69 -0.61
C ASP A 195 -2.59 4.91 -1.01
N PHE A 196 -3.83 5.01 -0.48
CA PHE A 196 -4.70 6.15 -0.72
C PHE A 196 -4.22 7.36 0.10
N CYS A 197 -3.73 8.38 -0.60
CA CYS A 197 -3.29 9.63 0.01
C CYS A 197 -4.51 10.49 0.32
N ILE A 198 -4.78 10.72 1.60
CA ILE A 198 -5.81 11.66 2.05
C ILE A 198 -5.27 13.09 1.91
N GLU A 199 -6.05 13.98 1.30
CA GLU A 199 -5.67 15.37 1.12
C GLU A 199 -5.73 16.16 2.44
N ASN A 200 -4.67 16.92 2.73
CA ASN A 200 -4.62 17.83 3.89
C ASN A 200 -4.04 19.22 3.57
N LYS A 201 -3.77 19.53 2.29
CA LYS A 201 -3.17 20.79 1.78
C LYS A 201 -3.78 21.21 0.44
N ILE A 202 -3.49 22.42 -0.02
CA ILE A 202 -4.17 23.13 -1.13
C ILE A 202 -3.75 22.57 -2.51
N LYS A 203 -4.73 22.22 -3.35
CA LYS A 203 -4.62 21.48 -4.61
C LYS A 203 -3.64 21.97 -5.68
N ASN A 204 -3.14 23.19 -5.63
CA ASN A 204 -2.16 23.68 -6.61
C ASN A 204 -0.74 23.75 -6.04
N PHE A 205 -0.56 23.37 -4.78
CA PHE A 205 0.70 23.59 -4.09
C PHE A 205 1.68 22.45 -4.33
N LEU A 206 1.20 21.20 -4.36
CA LEU A 206 2.07 20.04 -4.55
C LEU A 206 2.62 19.97 -5.97
N ASP A 207 1.80 20.21 -7.00
CA ASP A 207 2.27 20.24 -8.39
C ASP A 207 3.28 21.39 -8.58
N PHE A 208 3.00 22.57 -8.01
CA PHE A 208 3.91 23.72 -7.98
C PHE A 208 5.22 23.41 -7.23
N GLU A 209 5.17 22.78 -6.05
CA GLU A 209 6.36 22.36 -5.30
C GLU A 209 7.18 21.32 -6.07
N THR A 210 6.54 20.31 -6.64
CA THR A 210 7.27 19.32 -7.44
C THR A 210 7.89 19.95 -8.70
N ASP A 211 7.19 20.85 -9.38
CA ASP A 211 7.74 21.55 -10.53
C ASP A 211 8.89 22.49 -10.11
N LEU A 212 8.77 23.17 -8.97
CA LEU A 212 9.84 23.96 -8.39
C LEU A 212 11.04 23.11 -8.00
N GLU A 213 10.84 21.99 -7.31
CA GLU A 213 11.90 21.05 -6.94
C GLU A 213 12.60 20.49 -8.16
N ILE A 214 11.85 20.13 -9.22
CA ILE A 214 12.42 19.62 -10.47
C ILE A 214 13.24 20.72 -11.15
N ASN A 215 12.71 21.93 -11.25
CA ASN A 215 13.43 23.03 -11.88
C ASN A 215 14.64 23.45 -11.04
N ALA A 216 14.56 23.37 -9.72
CA ALA A 216 15.71 23.52 -8.83
C ALA A 216 16.74 22.42 -9.09
N MET A 217 16.34 21.14 -9.13
CA MET A 217 17.26 20.03 -9.41
C MET A 217 17.95 20.14 -10.77
N LYS A 218 17.29 20.71 -11.79
CA LYS A 218 17.93 21.02 -13.08
C LYS A 218 19.00 22.10 -12.98
N LEU A 219 18.92 23.00 -12.00
CA LEU A 219 19.93 24.04 -11.74
C LEU A 219 21.14 23.50 -10.97
N GLN A 220 20.99 22.37 -10.26
CA GLN A 220 22.05 21.77 -9.44
C GLN A 220 23.39 21.56 -10.20
N PRO A 221 23.42 21.08 -11.45
CA PRO A 221 24.66 20.91 -12.21
C PRO A 221 25.29 22.23 -12.66
N HIS A 222 24.55 23.34 -12.61
CA HIS A 222 24.91 24.63 -13.20
C HIS A 222 25.22 25.71 -12.16
N CYS A 223 25.18 25.40 -10.87
CA CYS A 223 25.49 26.36 -9.81
C CYS A 223 26.32 25.73 -8.68
N HIS A 224 27.08 26.57 -7.98
CA HIS A 224 27.85 26.14 -6.82
C HIS A 224 26.91 25.69 -5.68
N ASP A 225 27.35 24.67 -4.92
CA ASP A 225 26.54 23.94 -3.94
C ASP A 225 25.94 24.84 -2.85
N SER A 226 26.63 25.92 -2.47
CA SER A 226 26.14 26.95 -1.55
C SER A 226 25.00 27.81 -2.13
N VAL A 227 25.08 28.16 -3.42
CA VAL A 227 24.05 28.92 -4.14
C VAL A 227 22.83 28.05 -4.35
N PHE A 228 23.02 26.77 -4.69
CA PHE A 228 21.94 25.81 -4.80
C PHE A 228 21.16 25.67 -3.50
N ARG A 229 21.86 25.54 -2.36
CA ARG A 229 21.24 25.50 -1.03
C ARG A 229 20.44 26.78 -0.71
N LEU A 230 20.96 27.95 -1.07
CA LEU A 230 20.27 29.23 -0.88
C LEU A 230 18.98 29.32 -1.70
N VAL A 231 19.02 28.94 -2.98
CA VAL A 231 17.85 28.92 -3.88
C VAL A 231 16.79 27.96 -3.34
N CYS A 232 17.18 26.75 -2.93
CA CYS A 232 16.28 25.79 -2.31
C CYS A 232 15.63 26.34 -1.03
N SER A 233 16.40 27.03 -0.19
CA SER A 233 15.88 27.68 1.03
C SER A 233 14.87 28.79 0.71
N GLN A 234 15.14 29.64 -0.28
CA GLN A 234 14.21 30.70 -0.69
C GLN A 234 12.91 30.13 -1.28
N ILE A 235 13.02 29.13 -2.15
CA ILE A 235 11.87 28.39 -2.71
C ILE A 235 11.05 27.78 -1.57
N GLN A 236 11.70 27.15 -0.60
CA GLN A 236 11.05 26.55 0.56
C GLN A 236 10.33 27.60 1.43
N ASN A 237 10.94 28.77 1.65
CA ASN A 237 10.34 29.85 2.42
C ASN A 237 9.12 30.48 1.70
N ALA A 238 9.24 30.77 0.40
CA ALA A 238 8.13 31.25 -0.43
C ALA A 238 7.00 30.22 -0.47
N SER A 239 7.37 28.93 -0.58
CA SER A 239 6.46 27.80 -0.47
C SER A 239 5.69 27.85 0.85
N GLN A 240 6.39 27.91 1.99
CA GLN A 240 5.76 27.92 3.31
C GLN A 240 4.85 29.13 3.54
N GLN A 241 5.20 30.31 3.03
CA GLN A 241 4.36 31.50 3.09
C GLN A 241 3.07 31.33 2.28
N LEU A 242 3.16 30.83 1.04
CA LEU A 242 1.99 30.51 0.20
C LEU A 242 1.10 29.42 0.82
N MET A 243 1.68 28.42 1.49
CA MET A 243 0.89 27.43 2.24
C MET A 243 0.11 28.08 3.38
N ARG A 244 0.73 28.99 4.13
CA ARG A 244 0.11 29.67 5.28
C ARG A 244 -1.09 30.52 4.85
N THR A 245 -0.98 31.27 3.75
CA THR A 245 -2.08 32.10 3.22
C THR A 245 -3.22 31.27 2.63
N SER A 246 -2.92 30.06 2.15
CA SER A 246 -3.90 29.21 1.47
C SER A 246 -4.64 28.23 2.41
N LYS A 247 -4.30 28.18 3.72
CA LYS A 247 -4.80 27.19 4.71
C LYS A 247 -6.31 26.95 4.74
N HIS A 248 -7.12 27.91 4.30
CA HIS A 248 -8.59 27.85 4.32
C HIS A 248 -9.23 27.25 3.05
N LYS A 249 -8.44 26.87 2.04
CA LYS A 249 -8.90 26.32 0.75
C LYS A 249 -8.66 24.81 0.62
N LYS A 250 -9.07 24.02 1.61
CA LYS A 250 -8.88 22.56 1.61
C LYS A 250 -10.06 21.87 0.93
N ILE A 251 -9.77 21.07 -0.08
CA ILE A 251 -10.74 20.14 -0.66
C ILE A 251 -10.32 18.76 -0.18
N ASN A 252 -11.11 18.14 0.69
CA ASN A 252 -10.86 16.77 1.08
C ASN A 252 -11.32 15.84 -0.06
N ASN A 253 -10.52 14.84 -0.37
CA ASN A 253 -10.88 13.74 -1.28
C ASN A 253 -11.61 12.60 -0.55
N LEU A 254 -11.90 12.79 0.75
CA LEU A 254 -12.84 11.98 1.53
C LEU A 254 -14.07 12.81 1.87
N SER A 255 -15.22 12.14 1.92
CA SER A 255 -16.46 12.68 2.47
C SER A 255 -16.38 12.87 3.99
N ASP A 256 -17.27 13.68 4.53
CA ASP A 256 -17.33 13.91 5.98
C ASP A 256 -17.72 12.63 6.75
N GLU A 257 -18.52 11.75 6.12
CA GLU A 257 -18.89 10.44 6.64
C GLU A 257 -17.68 9.49 6.70
N GLU A 258 -16.89 9.41 5.62
CA GLU A 258 -15.65 8.61 5.58
C GLU A 258 -14.62 9.11 6.60
N LEU A 259 -14.52 10.43 6.81
CA LEU A 259 -13.64 11.00 7.84
C LEU A 259 -14.10 10.64 9.26
N ALA A 260 -15.41 10.60 9.51
CA ALA A 260 -15.95 10.14 10.79
C ALA A 260 -15.69 8.64 10.99
N ALA A 261 -15.92 7.82 9.97
CA ALA A 261 -15.63 6.39 9.98
C ALA A 261 -14.15 6.11 10.27
N LEU A 262 -13.23 6.84 9.64
CA LEU A 262 -11.79 6.72 9.88
C LEU A 262 -11.43 6.98 11.35
N LYS A 263 -12.03 8.00 11.97
CA LYS A 263 -11.83 8.31 13.39
C LYS A 263 -12.41 7.23 14.29
N SER A 264 -13.60 6.71 13.96
CA SER A 264 -14.24 5.60 14.66
C SER A 264 -13.35 4.36 14.67
N LEU A 265 -12.93 3.89 13.50
CA LEU A 265 -12.05 2.74 13.35
C LEU A 265 -10.72 2.92 14.10
N LYS A 266 -10.13 4.12 14.05
CA LYS A 266 -8.89 4.43 14.79
C LYS A 266 -9.08 4.35 16.31
N SER A 267 -10.25 4.73 16.82
CA SER A 267 -10.53 4.70 18.26
C SER A 267 -10.84 3.30 18.79
N ASN A 268 -11.24 2.37 17.92
CA ASN A 268 -11.56 1.01 18.30
C ASN A 268 -10.29 0.21 18.66
N LYS A 269 -10.14 -0.10 19.95
CA LYS A 269 -9.00 -0.90 20.46
C LYS A 269 -9.25 -2.40 20.39
N ASN A 270 -10.46 -2.87 20.11
CA ASN A 270 -10.79 -4.29 20.12
C ASN A 270 -10.35 -5.01 18.86
N ILE A 271 -10.12 -4.26 17.77
CA ILE A 271 -9.69 -4.80 16.48
C ILE A 271 -8.26 -4.36 16.12
N VAL A 272 -7.66 -5.12 15.22
CA VAL A 272 -6.41 -4.81 14.52
C VAL A 272 -6.71 -4.79 13.03
N ILE A 273 -6.54 -3.62 12.42
CA ILE A 273 -6.62 -3.43 10.97
C ILE A 273 -5.19 -3.42 10.44
N CYS A 274 -4.84 -4.39 9.59
CA CYS A 274 -3.48 -4.54 9.09
C CYS A 274 -3.45 -4.96 7.62
N LYS A 275 -2.30 -4.73 7.00
CA LYS A 275 -2.06 -5.09 5.61
C LYS A 275 -1.88 -6.61 5.50
N ALA A 276 -2.51 -7.23 4.51
CA ALA A 276 -2.26 -8.61 4.17
C ALA A 276 -0.82 -8.80 3.66
N ASP A 277 -0.27 -9.98 3.89
CA ASP A 277 1.06 -10.39 3.41
C ASP A 277 1.23 -10.26 1.88
N LYS A 278 0.16 -10.54 1.12
CA LYS A 278 0.11 -10.47 -0.35
C LYS A 278 -1.17 -9.77 -0.80
N GLY A 279 -1.13 -9.16 -1.98
CA GLY A 279 -2.33 -8.62 -2.65
C GLY A 279 -2.75 -7.20 -2.29
N ASN A 280 -2.08 -6.53 -1.35
CA ASN A 280 -2.44 -5.20 -0.86
C ASN A 280 -3.87 -5.10 -0.29
N SER A 281 -4.43 -6.23 0.17
CA SER A 281 -5.74 -6.25 0.84
C SER A 281 -5.61 -5.87 2.32
N ILE A 282 -6.76 -5.62 2.93
CA ILE A 282 -6.93 -5.27 4.34
C ILE A 282 -7.46 -6.50 5.07
N VAL A 283 -6.86 -6.79 6.22
CA VAL A 283 -7.33 -7.85 7.11
C VAL A 283 -7.68 -7.23 8.45
N ILE A 284 -8.86 -7.58 8.95
CA ILE A 284 -9.36 -7.13 10.24
C ILE A 284 -9.49 -8.34 11.14
N LEU A 285 -8.83 -8.29 12.30
CA LEU A 285 -8.85 -9.34 13.30
C LEU A 285 -9.23 -8.76 14.66
N ASP A 286 -9.82 -9.58 15.53
CA ASP A 286 -9.88 -9.26 16.95
C ASP A 286 -8.46 -9.16 17.51
N ARG A 287 -8.21 -8.16 18.36
CA ARG A 287 -6.88 -7.86 18.88
C ARG A 287 -6.30 -9.03 19.67
N GLU A 288 -7.12 -9.70 20.46
CA GLU A 288 -6.71 -10.85 21.26
C GLU A 288 -6.26 -12.02 20.37
N VAL A 289 -6.99 -12.31 19.30
CA VAL A 289 -6.62 -13.34 18.32
C VAL A 289 -5.30 -13.01 17.64
N TYR A 290 -5.09 -11.73 17.27
CA TYR A 290 -3.83 -11.29 16.69
C TYR A 290 -2.65 -11.44 17.66
N ILE A 291 -2.81 -11.03 18.92
CA ILE A 291 -1.78 -11.15 19.95
C ILE A 291 -1.43 -12.62 20.18
N LYS A 292 -2.44 -13.48 20.36
CA LYS A 292 -2.23 -14.92 20.57
C LYS A 292 -1.43 -15.55 19.42
N LYS A 293 -1.82 -15.28 18.16
CA LYS A 293 -1.10 -15.78 16.97
C LYS A 293 0.35 -15.33 16.92
N ALA A 294 0.63 -14.09 17.33
CA ALA A 294 1.98 -13.55 17.38
C ALA A 294 2.79 -14.19 18.52
N GLU A 295 2.21 -14.33 19.71
CA GLU A 295 2.86 -15.00 20.85
C GLU A 295 3.16 -16.47 20.56
N ASP A 296 2.28 -17.17 19.84
CA ASP A 296 2.52 -18.56 19.43
C ASP A 296 3.73 -18.70 18.48
N ILE A 297 3.98 -17.69 17.62
CA ILE A 297 5.22 -17.64 16.81
C ILE A 297 6.44 -17.38 17.71
N LEU A 298 6.30 -16.50 18.70
CA LEU A 298 7.39 -16.10 19.60
C LEU A 298 7.75 -17.18 20.63
N LYS A 299 6.97 -18.26 20.76
CA LYS A 299 7.34 -19.47 21.51
C LYS A 299 8.30 -20.38 20.72
N GLY A 300 8.57 -20.08 19.45
CA GLY A 300 9.51 -20.85 18.62
C GLY A 300 10.94 -20.82 19.18
N LYS A 301 11.73 -21.84 18.84
CA LYS A 301 13.12 -22.00 19.31
C LYS A 301 14.06 -20.85 18.89
N GLN A 302 13.66 -20.06 17.90
CA GLN A 302 14.42 -18.92 17.37
C GLN A 302 14.38 -17.69 18.28
N PHE A 303 13.48 -17.65 19.27
CA PHE A 303 13.22 -16.47 20.08
C PHE A 303 13.35 -16.78 21.58
N GLU A 304 13.86 -15.80 22.31
CA GLU A 304 13.96 -15.85 23.77
C GLU A 304 13.34 -14.58 24.35
N GLN A 305 12.46 -14.73 25.34
CA GLN A 305 11.89 -13.58 26.05
C GLN A 305 12.88 -13.05 27.08
N LEU A 306 13.09 -11.73 27.08
CA LEU A 306 13.95 -11.03 28.03
C LEU A 306 13.11 -10.46 29.18
N LYS A 307 13.71 -10.44 30.38
CA LYS A 307 13.14 -9.80 31.58
C LYS A 307 13.54 -8.32 31.71
N TYR A 308 14.52 -7.88 30.93
CA TYR A 308 15.19 -6.60 31.10
C TYR A 308 15.03 -5.70 29.87
N ASP A 309 14.50 -4.50 30.10
CA ASP A 309 14.02 -3.64 29.01
C ASP A 309 15.12 -2.83 28.31
N LYS A 310 16.33 -2.74 28.87
CA LYS A 310 17.42 -1.92 28.33
C LYS A 310 18.53 -2.71 27.64
N PHE A 311 18.32 -4.00 27.37
CA PHE A 311 19.31 -4.85 26.69
C PHE A 311 19.77 -4.27 25.34
N TYR A 312 18.89 -3.54 24.63
CA TYR A 312 19.26 -2.89 23.37
C TYR A 312 20.29 -1.76 23.54
N LEU A 313 20.35 -1.10 24.70
CA LEU A 313 21.37 -0.08 25.01
C LEU A 313 22.73 -0.72 25.26
N GLU A 314 22.77 -1.87 25.93
CA GLU A 314 24.01 -2.65 26.11
C GLU A 314 24.60 -3.07 24.76
N ARG A 315 23.73 -3.53 23.84
CA ARG A 315 24.13 -3.88 22.47
C ARG A 315 24.60 -2.66 21.67
N GLU A 316 23.95 -1.51 21.83
CA GLU A 316 24.39 -0.24 21.24
C GLU A 316 25.77 0.18 21.77
N GLU A 317 26.00 0.05 23.07
CA GLU A 317 27.27 0.35 23.72
C GLU A 317 28.39 -0.59 23.25
N GLU A 318 28.12 -1.90 23.18
CA GLU A 318 29.05 -2.91 22.68
C GLU A 318 29.47 -2.62 21.23
N LEU A 319 28.48 -2.32 20.36
CA LEU A 319 28.76 -1.90 18.99
C LEU A 319 29.64 -0.65 18.96
N ASN A 320 29.26 0.38 19.70
CA ASN A 320 29.97 1.66 19.68
C ASN A 320 31.40 1.55 20.23
N LYS A 321 31.62 0.73 21.28
CA LYS A 321 32.95 0.41 21.81
C LYS A 321 33.80 -0.26 20.74
N TYR A 322 33.24 -1.23 20.02
CA TYR A 322 33.96 -1.95 18.98
C TYR A 322 34.30 -1.06 17.77
N ILE A 323 33.35 -0.25 17.30
CA ILE A 323 33.59 0.76 16.25
C ILE A 323 34.67 1.76 16.68
N LEU A 324 34.69 2.16 17.95
CA LEU A 324 35.75 3.03 18.48
C LEU A 324 37.12 2.34 18.47
N SER A 325 37.20 1.06 18.84
CA SER A 325 38.48 0.32 18.76
C SER A 325 39.00 0.20 17.33
N LEU A 326 38.12 -0.01 16.35
CA LEU A 326 38.53 -0.05 14.94
C LEU A 326 39.11 1.29 14.48
N TYR A 327 38.53 2.40 14.94
CA TYR A 327 39.03 3.74 14.64
C TYR A 327 40.37 4.02 15.32
N ASN A 328 40.50 3.71 16.61
CA ASN A 328 41.75 3.93 17.36
C ASN A 328 42.91 3.11 16.78
N ASN A 329 42.62 1.94 16.21
CA ASN A 329 43.60 1.08 15.54
C ASN A 329 43.84 1.47 14.07
N ASN A 330 43.34 2.62 13.60
CA ASN A 330 43.44 3.10 12.22
C ASN A 330 42.89 2.14 11.14
N VAL A 331 41.97 1.24 11.51
CA VAL A 331 41.33 0.32 10.57
C VAL A 331 40.27 1.05 9.76
N ILE A 332 39.50 1.93 10.40
CA ILE A 332 38.46 2.72 9.74
C ILE A 332 38.74 4.21 9.89
N ASP A 333 38.34 4.99 8.89
CA ASP A 333 38.46 6.45 8.93
C ASP A 333 37.34 7.10 9.78
N SER A 334 37.49 8.40 10.02
CA SER A 334 36.50 9.18 10.78
C SER A 334 35.12 9.15 10.13
N LYS A 335 35.06 9.18 8.80
CA LYS A 335 33.81 9.18 8.04
C LYS A 335 33.03 7.88 8.25
N LEU A 336 33.70 6.73 8.10
CA LEU A 336 33.10 5.41 8.30
C LEU A 336 32.72 5.19 9.76
N ARG A 337 33.55 5.65 10.71
CA ARG A 337 33.18 5.67 12.14
C ARG A 337 31.86 6.40 12.38
N HIS A 338 31.71 7.62 11.85
CA HIS A 338 30.47 8.39 12.00
C HIS A 338 29.26 7.72 11.33
N GLN A 339 29.48 7.02 10.22
CA GLN A 339 28.42 6.28 9.53
C GLN A 339 27.96 5.03 10.30
N LEU A 340 28.88 4.32 10.95
CA LEU A 340 28.60 3.06 11.66
C LEU A 340 28.19 3.25 13.11
N LYS A 341 28.64 4.32 13.75
CA LYS A 341 28.28 4.65 15.13
C LYS A 341 26.75 4.79 15.24
N SER A 342 26.19 4.16 16.25
CA SER A 342 24.78 4.33 16.59
C SER A 342 24.61 5.33 17.73
N THR A 343 23.57 6.15 17.64
CA THR A 343 23.22 7.13 18.68
C THR A 343 21.71 7.23 18.81
N CYS A 344 21.22 7.20 20.05
CA CYS A 344 19.80 7.30 20.38
C CYS A 344 18.96 6.22 19.68
N SER A 345 19.44 4.96 19.70
CA SER A 345 18.73 3.88 19.04
C SER A 345 17.38 3.57 19.70
N SER A 346 16.41 3.20 18.89
CA SER A 346 15.12 2.68 19.34
C SER A 346 15.09 1.16 19.20
N ILE A 347 14.51 0.45 20.17
CA ILE A 347 14.35 -1.00 20.03
C ILE A 347 13.54 -1.37 18.78
N SER A 348 13.93 -2.47 18.12
CA SER A 348 13.20 -3.02 16.98
C SER A 348 11.76 -3.41 17.38
N VAL A 349 10.84 -3.45 16.41
CA VAL A 349 9.43 -3.76 16.68
C VAL A 349 8.98 -4.96 15.86
N PHE A 350 8.32 -5.91 16.52
CA PHE A 350 7.69 -7.04 15.86
C PHE A 350 6.25 -6.69 15.45
N TYR A 351 5.87 -7.12 14.25
CA TYR A 351 4.47 -7.21 13.83
C TYR A 351 4.29 -8.36 12.85
N GLY A 352 3.09 -8.95 12.85
CA GLY A 352 2.69 -9.99 11.91
C GLY A 352 1.83 -9.44 10.77
N LEU A 353 2.10 -9.88 9.54
CA LEU A 353 1.25 -9.65 8.36
C LEU A 353 0.41 -10.91 8.07
N PRO A 354 -0.93 -10.86 8.10
CA PRO A 354 -1.75 -12.05 7.87
C PRO A 354 -1.62 -12.57 6.43
N LYS A 355 -1.37 -13.87 6.30
CA LYS A 355 -1.36 -14.58 5.01
C LYS A 355 -2.80 -14.91 4.60
N ALA A 356 -3.50 -13.93 4.02
CA ALA A 356 -4.92 -14.04 3.64
C ALA A 356 -5.26 -15.17 2.64
N HIS A 357 -4.26 -15.74 1.97
CA HIS A 357 -4.40 -16.88 1.05
C HIS A 357 -4.26 -18.24 1.71
N LYS A 358 -4.01 -18.29 3.03
CA LYS A 358 -3.89 -19.55 3.78
C LYS A 358 -5.02 -19.64 4.79
N THR A 359 -5.56 -20.84 4.93
CA THR A 359 -6.60 -21.16 5.93
C THR A 359 -6.11 -20.76 7.33
N GLY A 360 -7.01 -20.16 8.12
CA GLY A 360 -6.69 -19.70 9.46
C GLY A 360 -5.88 -18.40 9.53
N TYR A 361 -5.51 -17.76 8.41
CA TYR A 361 -4.79 -16.48 8.36
C TYR A 361 -3.53 -16.45 9.27
N PRO A 362 -2.56 -17.36 9.07
CA PRO A 362 -1.31 -17.36 9.83
C PRO A 362 -0.52 -16.06 9.55
N LEU A 363 0.23 -15.58 10.55
CA LEU A 363 1.01 -14.35 10.41
C LEU A 363 2.37 -14.64 9.76
N ARG A 364 2.82 -13.78 8.85
CA ARG A 364 4.25 -13.64 8.49
C ARG A 364 4.91 -12.73 9.52
N PRO A 365 5.87 -13.20 10.32
CA PRO A 365 6.54 -12.37 11.31
C PRO A 365 7.49 -11.38 10.65
N ILE A 366 7.43 -10.11 11.04
CA ILE A 366 8.36 -9.07 10.62
C ILE A 366 8.94 -8.39 11.86
N ILE A 367 10.27 -8.30 11.94
CA ILE A 367 10.97 -7.51 12.95
C ILE A 367 11.55 -6.29 12.24
N SER A 368 10.91 -5.13 12.42
CA SER A 368 11.40 -3.86 11.87
C SER A 368 12.58 -3.35 12.69
N THR A 369 13.76 -3.36 12.07
CA THR A 369 15.00 -2.83 12.65
C THR A 369 15.20 -1.33 12.39
N ARG A 370 14.24 -0.65 11.75
CA ARG A 370 14.40 0.78 11.45
C ARG A 370 14.53 1.58 12.75
N GLY A 371 15.64 2.32 12.88
CA GLY A 371 15.95 3.11 14.07
C GLY A 371 16.70 2.35 15.16
N SER A 372 16.92 1.04 15.00
CA SER A 372 17.67 0.23 15.97
C SER A 372 19.18 0.37 15.78
N TYR A 373 19.94 -0.08 16.79
CA TYR A 373 21.38 0.14 16.84
C TYR A 373 22.12 -0.47 15.64
N GLN A 374 21.67 -1.64 15.19
CA GLN A 374 22.27 -2.40 14.10
C GLN A 374 21.87 -1.94 12.70
N TYR A 375 20.87 -1.06 12.54
CA TYR A 375 20.28 -0.79 11.22
C TYR A 375 21.28 -0.26 10.19
N GLN A 376 22.07 0.75 10.56
CA GLN A 376 23.05 1.36 9.64
C GLN A 376 24.22 0.44 9.37
N LEU A 377 24.69 -0.28 10.41
CA LEU A 377 25.71 -1.31 10.27
C LEU A 377 25.26 -2.37 9.26
N SER A 378 24.07 -2.95 9.44
CA SER A 378 23.49 -3.92 8.51
C SER A 378 23.42 -3.41 7.08
N LYS A 379 23.07 -2.13 6.86
CA LYS A 379 23.06 -1.55 5.49
C LYS A 379 24.45 -1.46 4.89
N TYR A 380 25.43 -1.01 5.68
CA TYR A 380 26.82 -0.93 5.25
C TYR A 380 27.37 -2.31 4.90
N LEU A 381 27.22 -3.28 5.80
CA LEU A 381 27.65 -4.66 5.59
C LEU A 381 26.96 -5.29 4.38
N ALA A 382 25.66 -5.08 4.22
CA ALA A 382 24.93 -5.62 3.07
C ALA A 382 25.41 -5.04 1.73
N LYS A 383 25.90 -3.80 1.71
CA LYS A 383 26.53 -3.21 0.53
C LYS A 383 27.90 -3.85 0.29
N ALA A 384 28.75 -3.90 1.31
CA ALA A 384 30.10 -4.48 1.22
C ALA A 384 30.09 -5.94 0.75
N ILE A 385 29.23 -6.78 1.34
CA ILE A 385 29.08 -8.18 0.94
C ILE A 385 28.59 -8.30 -0.51
N ARG A 386 27.68 -7.43 -0.95
CA ARG A 386 27.13 -7.48 -2.32
C ARG A 386 28.19 -7.17 -3.36
N GLU A 387 29.10 -6.24 -3.06
CA GLU A 387 30.21 -5.86 -3.93
C GLU A 387 31.32 -6.93 -3.94
N ALA A 388 31.52 -7.61 -2.81
CA ALA A 388 32.54 -8.64 -2.64
C ALA A 388 32.17 -10.03 -3.18
N ARG A 389 30.89 -10.41 -3.14
CA ARG A 389 30.46 -11.80 -3.40
C ARG A 389 30.52 -12.21 -4.88
N PRO A 390 30.83 -13.47 -5.20
CA PRO A 390 30.58 -14.03 -6.52
C PRO A 390 29.08 -14.25 -6.72
N GLN A 391 28.57 -13.91 -7.92
CA GLN A 391 27.17 -14.17 -8.27
C GLN A 391 27.01 -15.63 -8.73
N ALA A 392 26.07 -16.37 -8.13
CA ALA A 392 25.75 -17.73 -8.57
C ALA A 392 25.23 -17.75 -10.01
N SER A 393 25.53 -18.82 -10.76
CA SER A 393 24.99 -19.03 -12.12
C SER A 393 23.47 -19.20 -12.12
N SER A 394 22.93 -19.77 -11.04
CA SER A 394 21.49 -19.94 -10.78
C SER A 394 20.76 -18.62 -10.54
N TYR A 395 21.46 -17.56 -10.16
CA TYR A 395 20.84 -16.32 -9.70
C TYR A 395 20.01 -15.63 -10.80
N ILE A 396 18.90 -15.07 -10.36
CA ILE A 396 18.06 -14.17 -11.14
C ILE A 396 17.77 -12.93 -10.30
N LYS A 397 17.95 -11.75 -10.92
CA LYS A 397 17.69 -10.46 -10.29
C LYS A 397 16.22 -10.08 -10.24
N ASP A 398 15.46 -10.40 -11.29
CA ASP A 398 14.06 -10.04 -11.43
C ASP A 398 13.38 -10.86 -12.54
N SER A 399 12.08 -10.70 -12.68
CA SER A 399 11.29 -11.39 -13.69
C SER A 399 11.68 -11.07 -15.13
N PHE A 400 12.25 -9.89 -15.41
CA PHE A 400 12.67 -9.54 -16.77
C PHE A 400 13.94 -10.32 -17.14
N GLU A 401 14.88 -10.46 -16.21
CA GLU A 401 16.04 -11.34 -16.39
C GLU A 401 15.60 -12.80 -16.55
N PHE A 402 14.63 -13.26 -15.75
CA PHE A 402 14.05 -14.59 -15.93
C PHE A 402 13.50 -14.80 -17.32
N VAL A 403 12.64 -13.90 -17.82
CA VAL A 403 12.07 -13.99 -19.17
C VAL A 403 13.16 -14.01 -20.24
N LYS A 404 14.24 -13.24 -20.06
CA LYS A 404 15.39 -13.26 -20.98
C LYS A 404 16.03 -14.65 -20.99
N LYS A 405 16.36 -15.22 -19.83
CA LYS A 405 16.94 -16.58 -19.72
C LYS A 405 16.00 -17.65 -20.29
N ILE A 406 14.70 -17.55 -20.05
CA ILE A 406 13.71 -18.50 -20.59
C ILE A 406 13.65 -18.46 -22.12
N LYS A 407 13.74 -17.28 -22.72
CA LYS A 407 13.74 -17.12 -24.18
C LYS A 407 14.99 -17.68 -24.87
N GLU A 408 16.10 -17.79 -24.14
CA GLU A 408 17.37 -18.36 -24.64
C GLU A 408 17.36 -19.90 -24.61
N ILE A 409 16.42 -20.53 -23.91
CA ILE A 409 16.30 -21.99 -23.84
C ILE A 409 15.70 -22.51 -25.15
N VAL A 410 16.43 -23.42 -25.80
CA VAL A 410 15.95 -24.17 -26.97
C VAL A 410 15.62 -25.60 -26.52
N LEU A 411 14.38 -26.02 -26.75
CA LEU A 411 13.94 -27.38 -26.45
C LEU A 411 14.22 -28.30 -27.66
N GLU A 412 14.79 -29.46 -27.40
CA GLU A 412 14.95 -30.51 -28.41
C GLU A 412 13.62 -31.26 -28.65
N ARG A 413 13.19 -31.40 -29.92
CA ARG A 413 11.89 -31.99 -30.31
C ARG A 413 11.62 -33.42 -29.82
N ASN A 414 12.68 -34.20 -29.57
CA ASN A 414 12.54 -35.62 -29.18
C ASN A 414 12.64 -35.85 -27.68
N LYS A 415 12.67 -34.79 -26.86
CA LYS A 415 12.73 -34.89 -25.40
C LYS A 415 11.47 -34.31 -24.78
N THR A 416 10.94 -35.00 -23.79
CA THR A 416 9.89 -34.47 -22.93
C THR A 416 10.51 -33.59 -21.86
N TYR A 417 9.97 -32.39 -21.67
CA TYR A 417 10.41 -31.45 -20.66
C TYR A 417 9.32 -31.26 -19.62
N ILE A 418 9.68 -31.37 -18.34
CA ILE A 418 8.79 -31.09 -17.22
C ILE A 418 9.29 -29.84 -16.52
N LYS A 419 8.43 -28.82 -16.44
CA LYS A 419 8.66 -27.59 -15.67
C LYS A 419 8.19 -27.83 -14.25
N CYS A 420 8.98 -27.37 -13.28
CA CYS A 420 8.58 -27.40 -11.87
C CYS A 420 9.15 -26.21 -11.12
N SER A 421 8.56 -25.90 -9.98
CA SER A 421 8.99 -24.84 -9.08
C SER A 421 9.26 -25.44 -7.71
N PHE A 422 10.35 -25.02 -7.08
CA PHE A 422 10.62 -25.26 -5.67
C PHE A 422 10.50 -23.95 -4.89
N ASP A 423 9.90 -23.99 -3.71
CA ASP A 423 9.85 -22.86 -2.76
C ASP A 423 10.44 -23.31 -1.42
N VAL A 424 11.30 -22.47 -0.84
CA VAL A 424 11.95 -22.77 0.44
C VAL A 424 11.03 -22.41 1.60
N GLU A 425 10.76 -23.39 2.47
CA GLU A 425 9.88 -23.18 3.61
C GLU A 425 10.51 -22.27 4.66
N SER A 426 9.91 -21.07 4.81
CA SER A 426 10.26 -20.10 5.87
C SER A 426 11.76 -19.77 5.94
N LEU A 427 12.38 -19.57 4.76
CA LEU A 427 13.83 -19.37 4.58
C LEU A 427 14.48 -18.56 5.73
N TYR A 428 14.07 -17.30 5.92
CA TYR A 428 14.72 -16.39 6.87
C TYR A 428 14.73 -16.87 8.32
N THR A 429 13.66 -17.51 8.80
CA THR A 429 13.60 -18.00 10.19
C THR A 429 14.35 -19.32 10.39
N ASN A 430 14.66 -20.02 9.29
CA ASN A 430 15.31 -21.33 9.32
C ASN A 430 16.80 -21.27 8.97
N VAL A 431 17.29 -20.17 8.37
CA VAL A 431 18.73 -20.01 8.08
C VAL A 431 19.54 -20.11 9.38
N PRO A 432 20.44 -21.11 9.53
CA PRO A 432 21.31 -21.24 10.68
C PRO A 432 22.32 -20.08 10.70
N VAL A 433 22.15 -19.15 11.64
CA VAL A 433 22.82 -17.84 11.55
C VAL A 433 24.34 -17.93 11.62
N ASN A 434 24.86 -18.83 12.46
CA ASN A 434 26.31 -19.01 12.63
C ASN A 434 26.97 -19.61 11.38
N GLU A 435 26.34 -20.63 10.77
CA GLU A 435 26.83 -21.23 9.52
C GLU A 435 26.79 -20.20 8.38
N ALA A 436 25.70 -19.43 8.29
CA ALA A 436 25.53 -18.42 7.26
C ALA A 436 26.54 -17.26 7.38
N ILE A 437 26.94 -16.88 8.59
CA ILE A 437 28.03 -15.92 8.84
C ILE A 437 29.35 -16.47 8.30
N GLU A 438 29.70 -17.72 8.62
CA GLU A 438 30.95 -18.32 8.14
C GLU A 438 30.99 -18.45 6.61
N ILE A 439 29.87 -18.86 6.01
CA ILE A 439 29.72 -18.92 4.54
C ILE A 439 29.88 -17.54 3.92
N THR A 440 29.30 -16.51 4.55
CA THR A 440 29.45 -15.12 4.07
C THR A 440 30.90 -14.69 4.09
N LEU A 441 31.61 -14.92 5.20
CA LEU A 441 33.03 -14.61 5.32
C LEU A 441 33.87 -15.39 4.31
N ASP A 442 33.54 -16.66 4.06
CA ASP A 442 34.19 -17.47 3.03
C ASP A 442 34.04 -16.86 1.65
N TYR A 443 32.84 -16.49 1.23
CA TYR A 443 32.65 -15.83 -0.06
C TYR A 443 33.30 -14.45 -0.14
N MET A 444 33.41 -13.71 0.98
CA MET A 444 34.04 -12.40 1.03
C MET A 444 35.56 -12.43 1.04
N TYR A 445 36.19 -13.40 1.70
CA TYR A 445 37.65 -13.43 1.88
C TYR A 445 38.37 -14.55 1.11
N LYS A 446 37.63 -15.49 0.50
CA LYS A 446 38.17 -16.38 -0.56
C LYS A 446 38.11 -15.87 -2.01
N PRO A 447 37.65 -14.64 -2.38
CA PRO A 447 37.48 -14.27 -3.77
C PRO A 447 38.80 -13.84 -4.45
N ARG A 448 38.77 -13.95 -5.78
CA ARG A 448 39.88 -13.63 -6.72
C ARG A 448 39.99 -12.14 -7.08
N LYS A 449 39.18 -11.27 -6.47
CA LYS A 449 39.17 -9.80 -6.72
C LYS A 449 39.62 -9.07 -5.45
N LEU A 450 40.42 -8.02 -5.62
CA LEU A 450 40.71 -7.07 -4.55
C LEU A 450 39.40 -6.41 -4.13
N ILE A 451 39.05 -6.58 -2.86
CA ILE A 451 37.91 -5.92 -2.23
C ILE A 451 38.46 -4.75 -1.44
N ASP A 452 37.94 -3.55 -1.71
CA ASP A 452 38.25 -2.35 -0.93
C ASP A 452 37.37 -2.28 0.33
N VAL A 453 37.51 -3.29 1.20
CA VAL A 453 36.89 -3.32 2.53
C VAL A 453 38.03 -3.29 3.54
N PRO A 454 38.11 -2.28 4.41
CA PRO A 454 39.24 -2.10 5.31
C PRO A 454 39.28 -3.11 6.46
N LEU A 455 38.25 -3.96 6.58
CA LEU A 455 38.07 -4.92 7.67
C LEU A 455 38.67 -6.26 7.30
N ASN A 456 39.41 -6.88 8.22
CA ASN A 456 39.82 -8.27 8.09
C ASN A 456 38.68 -9.25 8.43
N ARG A 457 38.90 -10.55 8.20
CA ARG A 457 37.90 -11.60 8.39
C ARG A 457 37.31 -11.62 9.81
N ASP A 458 38.15 -11.56 10.84
CA ASP A 458 37.70 -11.63 12.23
C ASP A 458 36.93 -10.37 12.64
N GLN A 459 37.39 -9.21 12.17
CA GLN A 459 36.71 -7.96 12.41
C GLN A 459 35.32 -7.93 11.77
N MET A 460 35.22 -8.44 10.54
CA MET A 460 33.95 -8.60 9.84
C MET A 460 33.03 -9.58 10.56
N LYS A 461 33.56 -10.70 11.07
CA LYS A 461 32.80 -11.69 11.84
C LYS A 461 32.14 -11.07 13.07
N ILE A 462 32.86 -10.22 13.80
CA ILE A 462 32.30 -9.52 14.96
C ILE A 462 31.17 -8.58 14.54
N LEU A 463 31.36 -7.79 13.48
CA LEU A 463 30.32 -6.87 12.99
C LEU A 463 29.07 -7.61 12.47
N LEU A 464 29.25 -8.76 11.80
CA LEU A 464 28.15 -9.61 11.35
C LEU A 464 27.35 -10.12 12.55
N ASN A 465 28.03 -10.65 13.58
CA ASN A 465 27.38 -11.09 14.81
C ASN A 465 26.61 -9.96 15.49
N LEU A 466 27.23 -8.79 15.67
CA LEU A 466 26.57 -7.60 16.23
C LEU A 466 25.29 -7.20 15.48
N SER A 467 25.26 -7.48 14.17
CA SER A 467 24.16 -7.11 13.28
C SER A 467 22.98 -8.08 13.28
N VAL A 468 23.21 -9.39 13.40
CA VAL A 468 22.16 -10.40 13.19
C VAL A 468 21.86 -11.29 14.40
N THR A 469 22.78 -11.43 15.35
CA THR A 469 22.57 -12.27 16.54
C THR A 469 22.16 -11.46 17.75
N ASN A 470 21.40 -12.09 18.66
CA ASN A 470 20.91 -11.50 19.91
C ASN A 470 20.24 -10.13 19.70
N SER A 471 19.53 -9.96 18.58
CA SER A 471 18.89 -8.70 18.23
C SER A 471 17.60 -8.52 19.04
N PRO A 472 17.50 -7.51 19.93
CA PRO A 472 16.32 -7.28 20.73
C PRO A 472 15.21 -6.61 19.93
N PHE A 473 13.96 -6.99 20.24
CA PHE A 473 12.77 -6.39 19.70
C PHE A 473 11.62 -6.40 20.71
N ARG A 474 10.65 -5.51 20.52
CA ARG A 474 9.46 -5.39 21.37
C ARG A 474 8.23 -5.94 20.65
N PHE A 475 7.41 -6.69 21.38
CA PHE A 475 6.04 -7.04 21.00
C PHE A 475 5.12 -6.96 22.21
N HIS A 476 3.96 -6.31 22.08
CA HIS A 476 2.93 -6.26 23.13
C HIS A 476 3.48 -5.98 24.54
N ASN A 477 4.27 -4.91 24.69
CA ASN A 477 4.93 -4.50 25.93
C ASN A 477 5.91 -5.51 26.56
N LYS A 478 6.28 -6.58 25.84
CA LYS A 478 7.32 -7.55 26.22
C LYS A 478 8.52 -7.39 25.29
N ILE A 479 9.71 -7.73 25.80
CA ILE A 479 10.95 -7.71 25.03
C ILE A 479 11.41 -9.14 24.78
N TYR A 480 11.90 -9.36 23.56
CA TYR A 480 12.45 -10.62 23.08
C TYR A 480 13.78 -10.35 22.41
N LYS A 481 14.61 -11.37 22.27
CA LYS A 481 15.74 -11.39 21.34
C LYS A 481 15.60 -12.56 20.37
N GLN A 482 16.06 -12.35 19.15
CA GLN A 482 16.22 -13.42 18.17
C GLN A 482 17.60 -14.07 18.36
N ILE A 483 17.62 -15.36 18.64
CA ILE A 483 18.85 -16.13 18.89
C ILE A 483 19.30 -16.95 17.68
N ASP A 484 18.37 -17.32 16.78
CA ASP A 484 18.68 -17.99 15.53
C ASP A 484 17.72 -17.56 14.41
N GLY A 485 18.07 -17.89 13.17
CA GLY A 485 17.47 -17.28 11.99
C GLY A 485 17.91 -15.83 11.81
N VAL A 486 17.46 -15.21 10.72
CA VAL A 486 17.70 -13.80 10.42
C VAL A 486 16.38 -13.03 10.40
N ALA A 487 16.37 -11.85 11.01
CA ALA A 487 15.20 -10.99 11.06
C ALA A 487 14.84 -10.48 9.65
N MET A 488 13.64 -10.76 9.15
CA MET A 488 13.20 -10.35 7.80
C MET A 488 13.26 -8.83 7.55
N GLY A 489 13.13 -8.00 8.59
CA GLY A 489 13.25 -6.54 8.47
C GLY A 489 14.66 -5.99 8.71
N ASN A 490 15.68 -6.86 8.81
CA ASN A 490 17.08 -6.47 8.86
C ASN A 490 17.64 -6.34 7.43
N PRO A 491 18.26 -5.20 7.05
CA PRO A 491 18.83 -5.00 5.71
C PRO A 491 19.84 -6.07 5.26
N LEU A 492 20.46 -6.76 6.22
CA LEU A 492 21.47 -7.79 5.99
C LEU A 492 20.87 -9.19 5.76
N ALA A 493 19.62 -9.44 6.18
CA ALA A 493 19.01 -10.76 6.09
C ALA A 493 18.89 -11.30 4.65
N PRO A 494 18.46 -10.52 3.63
CA PRO A 494 18.35 -11.03 2.26
C PRO A 494 19.66 -11.53 1.68
N ILE A 495 20.77 -10.84 1.95
CA ILE A 495 22.06 -11.20 1.38
C ILE A 495 22.69 -12.41 2.07
N ILE A 496 22.54 -12.53 3.39
CA ILE A 496 23.01 -13.71 4.15
C ILE A 496 22.23 -14.95 3.74
N ALA A 497 20.90 -14.85 3.64
CA ALA A 497 20.07 -15.98 3.21
C ALA A 497 20.40 -16.41 1.77
N ASP A 498 20.61 -15.45 0.87
CA ASP A 498 20.98 -15.73 -0.53
C ASP A 498 22.35 -16.44 -0.65
N LEU A 499 23.34 -16.05 0.15
CA LEU A 499 24.66 -16.69 0.19
C LEU A 499 24.61 -18.09 0.80
N TRP A 500 23.84 -18.29 1.87
CA TRP A 500 23.62 -19.62 2.43
C TRP A 500 22.94 -20.54 1.41
N MET A 501 21.91 -20.06 0.72
CA MET A 501 21.26 -20.79 -0.37
C MET A 501 22.22 -21.11 -1.51
N GLN A 502 23.03 -20.14 -1.93
CA GLN A 502 24.07 -20.35 -2.94
C GLN A 502 25.06 -21.45 -2.54
N LYS A 503 25.44 -21.51 -1.26
CA LYS A 503 26.30 -22.59 -0.75
C LYS A 503 25.61 -23.95 -0.82
N MET A 504 24.33 -24.01 -0.49
CA MET A 504 23.55 -25.25 -0.58
C MET A 504 23.41 -25.71 -2.03
N GLU A 505 23.21 -24.79 -2.97
CA GLU A 505 23.11 -25.09 -4.41
C GLU A 505 24.40 -25.71 -4.98
N GLU A 506 25.58 -25.46 -4.40
CA GLU A 506 26.82 -26.14 -4.83
C GLU A 506 26.71 -27.67 -4.68
N LYS A 507 25.84 -28.18 -3.80
CA LYS A 507 25.58 -29.63 -3.66
C LYS A 507 24.91 -30.22 -4.92
N LEU A 508 24.32 -29.41 -5.80
CA LEU A 508 23.82 -29.86 -7.11
C LEU A 508 24.93 -30.51 -7.95
N ASN A 509 26.19 -30.06 -7.80
CA ASN A 509 27.33 -30.62 -8.52
C ASN A 509 27.59 -32.10 -8.16
N LYS A 510 27.05 -32.59 -7.03
CA LYS A 510 27.15 -34.00 -6.63
C LYS A 510 26.19 -34.90 -7.42
N PHE A 511 25.17 -34.34 -8.08
CA PHE A 511 24.19 -35.10 -8.85
C PHE A 511 24.73 -35.35 -10.27
N ARG A 512 25.18 -36.58 -10.53
CA ARG A 512 25.61 -37.00 -11.88
C ARG A 512 24.42 -37.30 -12.80
N THR A 513 23.35 -37.86 -12.25
CA THR A 513 22.11 -38.23 -12.96
C THR A 513 20.90 -37.55 -12.32
N ASN A 514 19.82 -37.41 -13.09
CA ASN A 514 18.54 -36.83 -12.64
C ASN A 514 18.69 -35.41 -12.07
N ARG A 515 19.65 -34.63 -12.57
CA ARG A 515 19.81 -33.21 -12.24
C ARG A 515 18.97 -32.35 -13.20
N PRO A 516 18.50 -31.18 -12.77
CA PRO A 516 17.81 -30.26 -13.65
C PRO A 516 18.73 -29.74 -14.75
N ILE A 517 18.16 -29.50 -15.93
CA ILE A 517 18.84 -28.84 -17.05
C ILE A 517 18.97 -27.35 -16.76
N VAL A 518 17.89 -26.79 -16.21
CA VAL A 518 17.80 -25.39 -15.82
C VAL A 518 17.47 -25.34 -14.35
N TRP A 519 18.26 -24.58 -13.60
CA TRP A 519 18.03 -24.26 -12.19
C TRP A 519 18.21 -22.76 -12.00
N LEU A 520 17.12 -22.06 -11.76
CA LEU A 520 17.06 -20.61 -11.74
C LEU A 520 16.38 -20.14 -10.45
N ARG A 521 17.10 -19.39 -9.62
CA ARG A 521 16.63 -18.99 -8.29
C ARG A 521 16.50 -17.48 -8.15
N TYR A 522 15.36 -17.08 -7.60
CA TYR A 522 15.11 -15.75 -7.08
C TYR A 522 14.84 -15.86 -5.58
N VAL A 523 15.85 -15.56 -4.75
CA VAL A 523 15.77 -15.68 -3.28
C VAL A 523 15.35 -17.09 -2.83
N ASP A 524 14.08 -17.30 -2.47
CA ASP A 524 13.44 -18.54 -2.01
C ASP A 524 12.71 -19.30 -3.12
N ASP A 525 12.28 -18.63 -4.19
CA ASP A 525 11.60 -19.22 -5.34
C ASP A 525 12.63 -19.79 -6.35
N ILE A 526 12.46 -21.03 -6.79
CA ILE A 526 13.35 -21.70 -7.76
C ILE A 526 12.53 -22.27 -8.92
N PHE A 527 12.84 -21.88 -10.15
CA PHE A 527 12.34 -22.50 -11.37
C PHE A 527 13.29 -23.58 -11.88
N CYS A 528 12.73 -24.73 -12.26
CA CYS A 528 13.48 -25.86 -12.77
C CYS A 528 12.88 -26.44 -14.06
N LEU A 529 13.77 -26.94 -14.92
CA LEU A 529 13.42 -27.70 -16.12
C LEU A 529 14.13 -29.05 -16.12
N PHE A 530 13.37 -30.12 -16.28
CA PHE A 530 13.85 -31.51 -16.26
C PHE A 530 13.47 -32.26 -17.54
N THR A 531 14.26 -33.27 -17.93
CA THR A 531 13.92 -34.25 -18.99
C THR A 531 13.73 -35.66 -18.44
N ILE A 532 13.26 -35.75 -17.20
CA ILE A 532 13.02 -37.01 -16.48
C ILE A 532 11.55 -37.08 -16.07
N SER A 533 11.07 -38.28 -15.74
CA SER A 533 9.70 -38.49 -15.28
C SER A 533 9.42 -37.78 -13.94
N GLU A 534 8.16 -37.43 -13.70
CA GLU A 534 7.72 -36.82 -12.43
C GLU A 534 8.12 -37.65 -11.20
N THR A 535 8.10 -38.98 -11.30
CA THR A 535 8.53 -39.88 -10.22
C THR A 535 9.99 -39.65 -9.82
N LYS A 536 10.88 -39.43 -10.80
CA LYS A 536 12.28 -39.12 -10.54
C LYS A 536 12.49 -37.69 -10.06
N ILE A 537 11.62 -36.75 -10.43
CA ILE A 537 11.62 -35.39 -9.87
C ILE A 537 11.24 -35.44 -8.38
N LYS A 538 10.25 -36.25 -7.99
CA LYS A 538 9.88 -36.45 -6.57
C LYS A 538 11.00 -37.13 -5.76
N ASP A 539 11.74 -38.06 -6.36
CA ASP A 539 12.95 -38.61 -5.74
C ASP A 539 14.05 -37.53 -5.58
N PHE A 540 14.30 -36.74 -6.62
CA PHE A 540 15.23 -35.61 -6.54
C PHE A 540 14.82 -34.63 -5.41
N HIS A 541 13.54 -34.29 -5.33
CA HIS A 541 12.96 -33.47 -4.26
C HIS A 541 13.24 -34.04 -2.87
N SER A 542 13.03 -35.35 -2.70
CA SER A 542 13.32 -36.06 -1.44
C SER A 542 14.81 -36.03 -1.08
N ARG A 543 15.71 -36.04 -2.08
CA ARG A 543 17.16 -35.95 -1.88
C ARG A 543 17.63 -34.54 -1.53
N ILE A 544 17.07 -33.50 -2.13
CA ILE A 544 17.45 -32.11 -1.80
C ILE A 544 16.96 -31.68 -0.41
N ASN A 545 15.82 -32.22 0.06
CA ASN A 545 15.35 -32.01 1.44
C ASN A 545 16.24 -32.68 2.50
N LYS A 546 17.22 -33.51 2.09
CA LYS A 546 18.25 -34.07 2.99
C LYS A 546 19.54 -33.27 2.96
N TRP A 547 19.59 -32.14 2.26
CA TRP A 547 20.82 -31.34 2.19
C TRP A 547 21.18 -30.72 3.53
N HIS A 548 20.20 -30.34 4.35
CA HIS A 548 20.41 -29.72 5.65
C HIS A 548 19.11 -29.82 6.48
N ASP A 549 19.21 -30.07 7.79
CA ASP A 549 18.04 -30.28 8.66
C ASP A 549 17.10 -29.06 8.72
N ASN A 550 17.67 -27.85 8.62
CA ASN A 550 16.91 -26.60 8.58
C ASN A 550 16.42 -26.18 7.17
N LEU A 551 16.62 -27.01 6.14
CA LEU A 551 16.27 -26.66 4.76
C LEU A 551 15.25 -27.62 4.18
N ASN A 552 14.03 -27.13 3.99
CA ASN A 552 12.96 -27.86 3.33
C ASN A 552 12.47 -27.09 2.10
N PHE A 553 12.33 -27.81 1.00
CA PHE A 553 11.72 -27.34 -0.23
C PHE A 553 10.33 -27.93 -0.36
N THR A 554 9.40 -27.15 -0.90
CA THR A 554 8.15 -27.64 -1.48
C THR A 554 8.34 -27.86 -2.98
N LEU A 555 7.50 -28.68 -3.60
CA LEU A 555 7.53 -28.98 -5.04
C LEU A 555 6.16 -28.68 -5.66
N GLU A 556 6.15 -27.83 -6.67
CA GLU A 556 5.01 -27.58 -7.56
C GLU A 556 5.39 -28.09 -8.95
N LEU A 557 4.66 -29.10 -9.44
CA LEU A 557 4.79 -29.57 -10.82
C LEU A 557 3.91 -28.72 -11.73
N GLU A 558 4.28 -28.62 -13.00
CA GLU A 558 3.43 -27.97 -14.01
C GLU A 558 2.04 -28.61 -14.08
N SER A 559 1.05 -27.78 -14.40
CA SER A 559 -0.33 -28.21 -14.66
C SER A 559 -0.73 -27.71 -16.02
N ASN A 560 -1.28 -28.58 -16.87
CA ASN A 560 -1.65 -28.24 -18.25
C ASN A 560 -0.50 -27.57 -19.04
N ASN A 561 0.71 -28.13 -18.91
CA ASN A 561 1.92 -27.63 -19.56
C ASN A 561 2.28 -26.16 -19.18
N SER A 562 1.80 -25.72 -18.02
CA SER A 562 1.93 -24.35 -17.52
C SER A 562 2.45 -24.35 -16.09
N ILE A 563 3.35 -23.41 -15.79
CA ILE A 563 3.76 -23.13 -14.42
C ILE A 563 3.99 -21.64 -14.20
N SER A 564 3.69 -21.15 -13.01
CA SER A 564 4.00 -19.78 -12.62
C SER A 564 5.34 -19.69 -11.90
N PHE A 565 6.13 -18.69 -12.25
CA PHE A 565 7.34 -18.30 -11.53
C PHE A 565 7.40 -16.78 -11.43
N LEU A 566 7.57 -16.24 -10.21
CA LEU A 566 7.45 -14.81 -9.91
C LEU A 566 6.09 -14.25 -10.36
N ASP A 567 6.10 -13.40 -11.40
CA ASP A 567 4.93 -12.81 -12.03
C ASP A 567 4.79 -13.21 -13.51
N VAL A 568 5.42 -14.33 -13.87
CA VAL A 568 5.45 -14.89 -15.22
C VAL A 568 4.77 -16.26 -15.20
N CYS A 569 3.90 -16.51 -16.16
CA CYS A 569 3.37 -17.83 -16.46
C CYS A 569 4.13 -18.36 -17.68
N VAL A 570 4.83 -19.48 -17.50
CA VAL A 570 5.61 -20.17 -18.54
C VAL A 570 4.77 -21.31 -19.08
N THR A 571 4.60 -21.32 -20.39
CA THR A 571 3.92 -22.38 -21.15
C THR A 571 4.84 -22.87 -22.26
N GLN A 572 4.57 -24.05 -22.81
CA GLN A 572 5.20 -24.50 -24.05
C GLN A 572 4.15 -24.47 -25.17
N ASP A 573 4.51 -23.92 -26.32
CA ASP A 573 3.62 -23.85 -27.47
C ASP A 573 3.81 -25.01 -28.46
N GLU A 574 3.01 -24.99 -29.52
CA GLU A 574 2.97 -26.01 -30.59
C GLU A 574 4.29 -26.13 -31.37
N GLU A 575 5.18 -25.13 -31.29
CA GLU A 575 6.50 -25.15 -31.92
C GLU A 575 7.61 -25.66 -30.97
N ASP A 576 7.24 -26.25 -29.83
CA ASP A 576 8.14 -26.65 -28.75
C ASP A 576 8.99 -25.49 -28.20
N LYS A 577 8.44 -24.27 -28.18
CA LYS A 577 9.12 -23.10 -27.59
C LYS A 577 8.48 -22.72 -26.27
N LEU A 578 9.32 -22.32 -25.31
CA LEU A 578 8.85 -21.71 -24.08
C LEU A 578 8.30 -20.31 -24.37
N THR A 579 7.04 -20.12 -23.99
CA THR A 579 6.30 -18.87 -24.13
C THR A 579 5.96 -18.33 -22.76
N THR A 580 5.96 -17.01 -22.62
CA THR A 580 5.72 -16.34 -21.35
C THR A 580 4.52 -15.41 -21.44
N SER A 581 3.75 -15.35 -20.35
CA SER A 581 2.61 -14.45 -20.15
C SER A 581 2.60 -13.91 -18.72
N LEU A 582 1.75 -12.92 -18.43
CA LEU A 582 1.65 -12.37 -17.07
C LEU A 582 0.90 -13.32 -16.15
N TYR A 583 1.52 -13.63 -15.01
CA TYR A 583 0.86 -14.35 -13.94
C TYR A 583 0.31 -13.38 -12.88
N ARG A 584 -0.94 -13.59 -12.47
CA ARG A 584 -1.58 -12.89 -11.35
C ARG A 584 -1.95 -13.92 -10.31
N LYS A 585 -1.34 -13.81 -9.12
CA LYS A 585 -1.69 -14.66 -7.97
C LYS A 585 -3.20 -14.50 -7.66
N PRO A 586 -3.87 -15.54 -7.11
CA PRO A 586 -5.27 -15.44 -6.71
C PRO A 586 -5.56 -14.28 -5.73
N THR A 587 -4.56 -13.86 -4.96
CA THR A 587 -4.64 -12.69 -4.06
C THR A 587 -4.57 -11.34 -4.78
N HIS A 588 -4.41 -11.29 -6.09
CA HIS A 588 -4.30 -10.04 -6.82
C HIS A 588 -5.66 -9.32 -6.82
N THR A 589 -5.73 -8.22 -6.08
CA THR A 589 -6.98 -7.47 -5.87
C THR A 589 -7.36 -6.58 -7.05
N GLY A 590 -6.41 -6.30 -7.95
CA GLY A 590 -6.58 -5.31 -9.01
C GLY A 590 -6.57 -3.86 -8.49
N LEU A 591 -6.34 -3.63 -7.20
CA LEU A 591 -6.22 -2.29 -6.64
C LEU A 591 -4.85 -1.70 -6.95
N TYR A 592 -4.88 -0.59 -7.66
CA TYR A 592 -3.76 0.30 -7.86
C TYR A 592 -4.05 1.64 -7.19
N MET A 593 -3.13 2.58 -7.36
CA MET A 593 -3.35 3.95 -6.91
C MET A 593 -4.60 4.53 -7.58
N LEU A 594 -5.64 4.78 -6.77
CA LEU A 594 -6.89 5.33 -7.25
C LEU A 594 -6.71 6.72 -7.86
N TRP A 595 -7.54 7.04 -8.86
CA TRP A 595 -7.44 8.32 -9.55
C TRP A 595 -7.78 9.52 -8.65
N ASP A 596 -8.63 9.34 -7.64
CA ASP A 596 -9.02 10.35 -6.66
C ASP A 596 -8.11 10.41 -5.42
N SER A 597 -7.08 9.55 -5.34
CA SER A 597 -6.01 9.67 -4.35
C SER A 597 -5.26 10.99 -4.50
N ASN A 598 -4.90 11.66 -3.40
CA ASN A 598 -4.14 12.91 -3.44
C ASN A 598 -2.65 12.65 -3.68
N GLN A 599 -2.35 12.09 -4.85
CA GLN A 599 -0.99 11.85 -5.30
C GLN A 599 -0.74 12.57 -6.62
N ASN A 600 0.50 13.04 -6.80
CA ASN A 600 0.91 13.75 -8.01
C ASN A 600 0.57 12.91 -9.26
N ARG A 601 -0.02 13.57 -10.26
CA ARG A 601 -0.50 12.94 -11.51
C ARG A 601 0.60 12.18 -12.24
N ARG A 602 1.86 12.61 -12.13
CA ARG A 602 3.02 11.92 -12.72
C ARG A 602 3.13 10.48 -12.20
N TYR A 603 2.88 10.22 -10.92
CA TYR A 603 2.95 8.85 -10.38
C TYR A 603 1.81 7.97 -10.92
N LYS A 604 0.61 8.53 -11.07
CA LYS A 604 -0.54 7.83 -11.68
C LYS A 604 -0.30 7.50 -13.17
N LEU A 605 0.27 8.44 -13.93
CA LEU A 605 0.65 8.20 -15.32
C LEU A 605 1.86 7.26 -15.44
N GLY A 606 2.82 7.39 -14.54
CA GLY A 606 3.99 6.52 -14.44
C GLY A 606 3.59 5.08 -14.15
N LEU A 607 2.60 4.86 -13.29
CA LEU A 607 2.01 3.54 -13.04
C LEU A 607 1.49 2.91 -14.34
N ILE A 608 0.69 3.62 -15.14
CA ILE A 608 0.18 3.11 -16.42
C ILE A 608 1.35 2.72 -17.33
N LYS A 609 2.34 3.61 -17.47
CA LYS A 609 3.54 3.36 -18.28
C LYS A 609 4.27 2.10 -17.80
N THR A 610 4.48 1.93 -16.50
CA THR A 610 5.14 0.76 -15.91
C THR A 610 4.37 -0.52 -16.19
N LEU A 611 3.03 -0.52 -16.05
CA LEU A 611 2.19 -1.69 -16.32
C LEU A 611 2.22 -2.08 -17.81
N VAL A 612 2.17 -1.11 -18.72
CA VAL A 612 2.29 -1.36 -20.16
C VAL A 612 3.67 -1.91 -20.54
N ILE A 613 4.75 -1.31 -20.03
CA ILE A 613 6.12 -1.82 -20.25
C ILE A 613 6.25 -3.25 -19.73
N ARG A 614 5.69 -3.53 -18.55
CA ARG A 614 5.69 -4.86 -17.95
C ARG A 614 4.99 -5.89 -18.85
N ILE A 615 3.83 -5.58 -19.41
CA ILE A 615 3.12 -6.44 -20.38
C ILE A 615 4.03 -6.75 -21.58
N HIS A 616 4.62 -5.73 -22.20
CA HIS A 616 5.45 -5.92 -23.39
C HIS A 616 6.76 -6.66 -23.13
N ARG A 617 7.36 -6.50 -21.94
CA ARG A 617 8.61 -7.19 -21.59
C ARG A 617 8.39 -8.66 -21.22
N ILE A 618 7.27 -8.97 -20.58
CA ILE A 618 6.97 -10.32 -20.10
C ILE A 618 6.28 -11.18 -21.17
N CYS A 619 5.29 -10.65 -21.87
CA CYS A 619 4.51 -11.47 -22.80
C CYS A 619 5.27 -11.75 -24.11
N SER A 620 5.32 -13.01 -24.54
CA SER A 620 6.03 -13.41 -25.77
C SER A 620 5.21 -13.23 -27.05
N LYS A 621 3.88 -13.35 -27.00
CA LYS A 621 3.01 -13.33 -28.19
C LYS A 621 2.16 -12.06 -28.27
N GLN A 622 1.95 -11.55 -29.48
CA GLN A 622 1.17 -10.33 -29.71
C GLN A 622 -0.31 -10.49 -29.34
N SER A 623 -0.90 -11.68 -29.50
CA SER A 623 -2.26 -11.98 -29.06
C SER A 623 -2.41 -11.83 -27.55
N ILE A 624 -1.47 -12.39 -26.78
CA ILE A 624 -1.42 -12.28 -25.31
C ILE A 624 -1.28 -10.82 -24.89
N ILE A 625 -0.39 -10.06 -25.52
CA ILE A 625 -0.22 -8.62 -25.25
C ILE A 625 -1.54 -7.86 -25.42
N ARG A 626 -2.29 -8.12 -26.50
CA ARG A 626 -3.59 -7.45 -26.73
C ARG A 626 -4.60 -7.78 -25.64
N ASN A 627 -4.71 -9.05 -25.24
CA ASN A 627 -5.61 -9.49 -24.17
C ASN A 627 -5.25 -8.83 -22.83
N GLU A 628 -3.96 -8.79 -22.50
CA GLU A 628 -3.44 -8.17 -21.29
C GLU A 628 -3.65 -6.65 -21.25
N LEU A 629 -3.49 -5.96 -22.38
CA LEU A 629 -3.80 -4.54 -22.49
C LEU A 629 -5.29 -4.27 -22.30
N ASN A 630 -6.18 -5.11 -22.83
CA ASN A 630 -7.62 -4.98 -22.63
C ASN A 630 -8.00 -5.16 -21.15
N LEU A 631 -7.42 -6.17 -20.48
CA LEU A 631 -7.61 -6.38 -19.05
C LEU A 631 -7.07 -5.20 -18.23
N LEU A 632 -5.92 -4.63 -18.61
CA LEU A 632 -5.38 -3.43 -17.96
C LEU A 632 -6.32 -2.23 -18.11
N ARG A 633 -6.92 -2.02 -19.29
CA ARG A 633 -7.92 -0.95 -19.50
C ARG A 633 -9.12 -1.11 -18.58
N LYS A 634 -9.65 -2.33 -18.46
CA LYS A 634 -10.74 -2.62 -17.49
C LYS A 634 -10.28 -2.28 -16.07
N THR A 635 -9.13 -2.81 -15.66
CA THR A 635 -8.60 -2.61 -14.30
C THR A 635 -8.39 -1.12 -13.97
N LEU A 636 -7.84 -0.33 -14.89
CA LEU A 636 -7.69 1.12 -14.70
C LEU A 636 -9.06 1.82 -14.58
N THR A 637 -10.05 1.39 -15.36
CA THR A 637 -11.42 1.90 -15.25
C THR A 637 -12.02 1.58 -13.87
N ASP A 638 -11.83 0.36 -13.37
CA ASP A 638 -12.28 -0.06 -12.03
C ASP A 638 -11.57 0.72 -10.89
N ASN A 639 -10.37 1.26 -11.14
CA ASN A 639 -9.65 2.15 -10.22
C ASN A 639 -10.00 3.65 -10.41
N GLY A 640 -11.02 3.94 -11.24
CA GLY A 640 -11.53 5.30 -11.48
C GLY A 640 -10.71 6.15 -12.45
N TYR A 641 -9.83 5.56 -13.26
CA TYR A 641 -9.04 6.33 -14.22
C TYR A 641 -9.92 6.87 -15.37
N PRO A 642 -9.74 8.13 -15.80
CA PRO A 642 -10.54 8.70 -16.88
C PRO A 642 -10.32 8.00 -18.23
N PRO A 643 -11.38 7.75 -19.03
CA PRO A 643 -11.27 7.08 -20.32
C PRO A 643 -10.32 7.75 -21.32
N HIS A 644 -10.19 9.07 -21.27
CA HIS A 644 -9.26 9.81 -22.13
C HIS A 644 -7.79 9.63 -21.73
N ILE A 645 -7.51 9.26 -20.47
CA ILE A 645 -6.17 8.92 -19.99
C ILE A 645 -5.83 7.49 -20.37
N ILE A 646 -6.79 6.56 -20.23
CA ILE A 646 -6.60 5.15 -20.58
C ILE A 646 -6.35 4.95 -22.08
N ARG A 647 -6.95 5.79 -22.93
CA ARG A 647 -6.79 5.73 -24.39
C ARG A 647 -5.46 6.28 -24.90
N ARG A 648 -4.82 7.18 -24.15
CA ARG A 648 -3.55 7.81 -24.51
C ARG A 648 -2.39 6.88 -24.16
#